data_AF-A0A940WAX4-F1
#
_entry.id   AF-A0A940WAX4-F1
#
_cell.length_a   1.000
_cell.length_b   1.000
_cell.length_c   1.000
_cell.angle_alpha   90.00
_cell.angle_beta   90.00
_cell.angle_gamma   90.00
#
_symmetry.space_group_name_H-M   'P 1'
#
loop_
_entity.id
_entity.type
_entity.pdbx_description
1 polymer ?
#
loop_
_entity_poly.entity_id
_entity_poly.type
_entity_poly.pdbx_seq_one_letter_code
_entity_poly.pdbx_strand_id
1 'polypeptide(L)'
;MGGWGNNGRVVEIAGRKILTAEKDGVWLALGATAPFSRLSCGFVGRSDGWTDLAVDYRMDWEFGRATDGNIALTGELDLGGRREFTVGLAFGDGLHNAATTLLESLATPFTEHRERYAEQWNRSCRQLLPLDKSASDGGDLYHGSYSLLLAHEDKTYPGAFIASLSIPWGESKGDDDRGGYHLVWTRDMVNTATGLLAAGNTESPLRALIYLAVSQDEDGGFSQNFWIDGESYWRGIQLDEVAFPILLAWRLLRKGDLGNFDPYPMVMGAARYLILHGPATQQERWEEAAGYSPSTIASNIAALVCAASFARERGDGATAAFLEEYADFLECHVEAWMVTTAGTLVPGIRRHYIRILPVDVNDPFPPEDPNLGLLALANRPPGSRWRFPAKEIVDGGFLELVRYGIRKADDPLIVDSLRVLDAVLKVDTPVGPCWRRYNHDGYGQREDGGPFVAYGKGRAWPLLTGERGHYELAAGRSPGPYLRAMEGFASPTGLLPEQVWDEAHRLRQAVDVGARRVHKAAPIRAGRQGVRPCPRGGGQVSLGEAGWPTDADPLHVFLDRRGDLGRQEFRGGRFIMKERALKTGCAPKERGNRPSLAPDQWTPIAPPPSAFSSRKIAVKQAAQTHATKRKLSTNAHRFAWRRSSP
;
A
#
# COMPACT_ATOMS: atom_id res chain seq x y z
N MET A 1 4.99 8.37 -16.74
CA MET A 1 5.79 8.62 -17.97
C MET A 1 5.12 7.90 -19.14
N GLY A 2 5.15 8.43 -20.36
CA GLY A 2 4.52 7.82 -21.53
C GLY A 2 5.37 7.97 -22.79
N GLY A 3 5.25 7.01 -23.72
CA GLY A 3 6.04 6.86 -24.94
C GLY A 3 5.81 7.95 -26.00
N TRP A 4 4.63 8.55 -26.12
CA TRP A 4 4.42 9.68 -27.03
C TRP A 4 5.25 10.92 -26.65
N GLY A 5 5.65 11.73 -27.64
CA GLY A 5 6.28 13.03 -27.42
C GLY A 5 7.77 13.00 -27.06
N ASN A 6 8.46 11.88 -27.28
CA ASN A 6 9.89 11.74 -27.00
C ASN A 6 10.77 12.24 -28.16
N ASN A 7 11.98 12.72 -27.85
CA ASN A 7 12.87 13.40 -28.79
C ASN A 7 14.26 12.76 -28.91
N GLY A 8 14.41 11.76 -29.79
CA GLY A 8 15.61 10.97 -29.99
C GLY A 8 16.61 11.54 -31.00
N ARG A 9 17.91 11.50 -30.69
CA ARG A 9 19.00 12.02 -31.54
C ARG A 9 20.27 11.18 -31.41
N VAL A 10 20.91 10.92 -32.55
CA VAL A 10 22.33 10.55 -32.60
C VAL A 10 23.16 11.82 -32.40
N VAL A 11 24.14 11.77 -31.50
CA VAL A 11 25.08 12.88 -31.27
C VAL A 11 26.51 12.34 -31.16
N GLU A 12 27.50 13.16 -31.52
CA GLU A 12 28.91 12.82 -31.36
C GLU A 12 29.51 13.69 -30.25
N ILE A 13 30.09 13.03 -29.24
CA ILE A 13 30.69 13.67 -28.05
C ILE A 13 32.04 13.01 -27.79
N ALA A 14 33.10 13.81 -27.66
CA ALA A 14 34.48 13.33 -27.46
C ALA A 14 34.93 12.23 -28.46
N GLY A 15 34.54 12.34 -29.73
CA GLY A 15 34.85 11.37 -30.78
C GLY A 15 34.07 10.05 -30.69
N ARG A 16 33.03 9.98 -29.86
CA ARG A 16 32.12 8.83 -29.75
C ARG A 16 30.72 9.24 -30.22
N LYS A 17 30.16 8.50 -31.18
CA LYS A 17 28.72 8.57 -31.45
C LYS A 17 27.96 7.87 -30.32
N ILE A 18 26.91 8.51 -29.82
CA ILE A 18 26.00 7.98 -28.80
C ILE A 18 24.55 8.24 -29.19
N LEU A 19 23.63 7.49 -28.58
CA LEU A 19 22.19 7.70 -28.71
C LEU A 19 21.69 8.53 -27.52
N THR A 20 20.82 9.49 -27.78
CA THR A 20 20.22 10.34 -26.73
C THR A 20 18.73 10.51 -26.96
N ALA A 21 17.98 10.73 -25.89
CA ALA A 21 16.58 11.14 -25.93
C ALA A 21 16.31 12.26 -24.92
N GLU A 22 15.26 13.02 -25.16
CA GLU A 22 14.74 14.06 -24.27
C GLU A 22 13.21 13.99 -24.23
N LYS A 23 12.63 14.27 -23.07
CA LYS A 23 11.23 14.65 -22.92
C LYS A 23 11.01 15.44 -21.64
N ASP A 24 10.24 16.52 -21.73
CA ASP A 24 9.84 17.38 -20.60
C ASP A 24 11.03 17.84 -19.72
N GLY A 25 12.20 18.04 -20.34
CA GLY A 25 13.44 18.42 -19.66
C GLY A 25 14.27 17.27 -19.09
N VAL A 26 13.74 16.05 -19.04
CA VAL A 26 14.49 14.84 -18.67
C VAL A 26 15.27 14.34 -19.88
N TRP A 27 16.58 14.26 -19.76
CA TRP A 27 17.49 13.73 -20.77
C TRP A 27 17.94 12.30 -20.44
N LEU A 28 18.17 11.53 -21.50
CA LEU A 28 18.69 10.18 -21.50
C LEU A 28 19.88 10.11 -22.46
N ALA A 29 20.96 9.45 -22.04
CA ALA A 29 22.12 9.16 -22.88
C ALA A 29 22.50 7.67 -22.78
N LEU A 30 22.64 7.01 -23.94
CA LEU A 30 23.00 5.60 -24.09
C LEU A 30 24.32 5.48 -24.87
N GLY A 31 25.29 4.79 -24.28
CA GLY A 31 26.62 4.55 -24.86
C GLY A 31 27.17 3.17 -24.50
N ALA A 32 28.33 2.82 -25.06
CA ALA A 32 29.01 1.55 -24.74
C ALA A 32 30.54 1.67 -24.75
N THR A 33 31.21 0.67 -24.17
CA THR A 33 32.68 0.54 -24.25
C THR A 33 33.15 0.00 -25.60
N ALA A 34 32.34 -0.81 -26.27
CA ALA A 34 32.47 -1.09 -27.71
C ALA A 34 31.88 0.08 -28.52
N PRO A 35 32.47 0.47 -29.66
CA PRO A 35 31.93 1.51 -30.53
C PRO A 35 30.69 1.01 -31.28
N PHE A 36 29.79 1.93 -31.64
CA PHE A 36 28.70 1.63 -32.56
C PHE A 36 29.16 1.77 -34.02
N SER A 37 28.83 0.79 -34.86
CA SER A 37 29.03 0.84 -36.31
C SER A 37 27.91 1.62 -37.01
N ARG A 38 26.65 1.37 -36.63
CA ARG A 38 25.43 2.04 -37.13
C ARG A 38 24.57 2.54 -35.96
N LEU A 39 23.88 3.66 -36.15
CA LEU A 39 22.98 4.24 -35.15
C LEU A 39 21.72 4.83 -35.78
N SER A 40 20.56 4.65 -35.14
CA SER A 40 19.26 5.08 -35.66
C SER A 40 18.28 5.48 -34.55
N CYS A 41 17.47 6.49 -34.84
CA CYS A 41 16.34 6.96 -34.04
C CYS A 41 15.08 6.83 -34.90
N GLY A 42 14.23 5.85 -34.60
CA GLY A 42 13.06 5.47 -35.41
C GLY A 42 11.73 5.67 -34.70
N PHE A 43 10.62 5.64 -35.44
CA PHE A 43 9.26 5.62 -34.88
C PHE A 43 8.78 4.18 -34.70
N VAL A 44 8.20 3.87 -33.54
CA VAL A 44 7.82 2.49 -33.15
C VAL A 44 6.76 1.90 -34.08
N GLY A 45 7.00 0.67 -34.55
CA GLY A 45 6.16 -0.08 -35.48
C GLY A 45 6.20 0.43 -36.92
N ARG A 46 7.15 1.30 -37.27
CA ARG A 46 7.21 1.99 -38.58
C ARG A 46 8.61 2.24 -39.14
N SER A 47 9.56 2.65 -38.31
CA SER A 47 10.95 2.93 -38.72
C SER A 47 11.97 2.67 -37.61
N ASP A 48 11.59 1.93 -36.56
CA ASP A 48 12.45 1.46 -35.48
C ASP A 48 13.29 0.24 -35.88
N GLY A 49 14.33 -0.04 -35.10
CA GLY A 49 15.27 -1.14 -35.36
C GLY A 49 14.68 -2.55 -35.28
N TRP A 50 13.56 -2.79 -34.60
CA TRP A 50 12.91 -4.11 -34.65
C TRP A 50 12.14 -4.27 -35.95
N THR A 51 11.41 -3.23 -36.39
CA THR A 51 10.74 -3.21 -37.70
C THR A 51 11.75 -3.33 -38.86
N ASP A 52 12.97 -2.80 -38.70
CA ASP A 52 14.12 -2.96 -39.61
C ASP A 52 14.58 -4.44 -39.63
N LEU A 53 15.09 -4.92 -38.49
CA LEU A 53 15.71 -6.25 -38.34
C LEU A 53 14.74 -7.43 -38.58
N ALA A 54 13.44 -7.25 -38.39
CA ALA A 54 12.44 -8.31 -38.57
C ALA A 54 12.23 -8.71 -40.04
N VAL A 55 12.77 -7.96 -41.02
CA VAL A 55 12.63 -8.26 -42.45
C VAL A 55 13.70 -9.24 -42.94
N ASP A 56 14.99 -8.96 -42.71
CA ASP A 56 16.12 -9.79 -43.19
C ASP A 56 17.29 -9.94 -42.19
N TYR A 57 17.12 -9.49 -40.95
CA TYR A 57 18.14 -9.42 -39.90
C TYR A 57 19.30 -8.43 -40.16
N ARG A 58 19.09 -7.40 -40.98
CA ARG A 58 20.00 -6.25 -41.12
C ARG A 58 19.42 -4.96 -40.52
N MET A 59 20.31 -4.04 -40.18
CA MET A 59 19.98 -2.68 -39.76
C MET A 59 20.23 -1.75 -40.95
N ASP A 60 19.26 -1.60 -41.85
CA ASP A 60 19.40 -0.78 -43.05
C ASP A 60 19.17 0.71 -42.79
N TRP A 61 18.62 1.08 -41.62
CA TRP A 61 18.31 2.47 -41.28
C TRP A 61 19.32 3.10 -40.31
N GLU A 62 19.83 4.29 -40.68
CA GLU A 62 20.70 5.13 -39.84
C GLU A 62 20.09 6.54 -39.63
N PHE A 63 18.86 6.61 -39.11
CA PHE A 63 18.15 7.88 -38.91
C PHE A 63 18.76 8.67 -37.74
N GLY A 64 19.48 9.75 -38.02
CA GLY A 64 20.11 10.57 -36.97
C GLY A 64 19.15 11.25 -35.97
N ARG A 65 17.83 11.27 -36.22
CA ARG A 65 16.83 11.93 -35.36
C ARG A 65 15.40 11.45 -35.63
N ALA A 66 14.62 11.25 -34.57
CA ALA A 66 13.14 11.21 -34.57
C ALA A 66 12.62 12.02 -33.38
N THR A 67 11.54 12.80 -33.56
CA THR A 67 11.04 13.74 -32.52
C THR A 67 9.52 13.87 -32.53
N ASP A 68 8.96 14.24 -31.36
CA ASP A 68 7.52 14.39 -31.09
C ASP A 68 6.69 13.15 -31.48
N GLY A 69 7.02 12.00 -30.89
CA GLY A 69 6.28 10.76 -31.11
C GLY A 69 6.74 9.62 -30.21
N ASN A 70 6.18 8.44 -30.44
CA ASN A 70 6.67 7.19 -29.85
C ASN A 70 7.85 6.66 -30.67
N ILE A 71 9.03 6.60 -30.07
CA ILE A 71 10.31 6.37 -30.74
C ILE A 71 11.11 5.23 -30.09
N ALA A 72 11.98 4.63 -30.89
CA ALA A 72 13.01 3.71 -30.43
C ALA A 72 14.40 4.22 -30.84
N LEU A 73 15.39 3.94 -29.99
CA LEU A 73 16.80 4.16 -30.26
C LEU A 73 17.44 2.80 -30.58
N THR A 74 18.29 2.72 -31.60
CA THR A 74 18.90 1.46 -32.04
C THR A 74 20.35 1.69 -32.43
N GLY A 75 21.24 0.77 -32.04
CA GLY A 75 22.65 0.83 -32.38
C GLY A 75 23.27 -0.54 -32.57
N GLU A 76 23.93 -0.74 -33.70
CA GLU A 76 24.76 -1.91 -33.99
C GLU A 76 26.12 -1.70 -33.32
N LEU A 77 26.60 -2.68 -32.53
CA LEU A 77 27.89 -2.63 -31.84
C LEU A 77 28.97 -3.35 -32.67
N ASP A 78 30.05 -2.63 -33.03
CA ASP A 78 31.25 -3.29 -33.54
C ASP A 78 31.95 -4.00 -32.39
N LEU A 79 31.69 -5.31 -32.30
CA LEU A 79 32.37 -6.15 -31.33
C LEU A 79 33.86 -6.29 -31.64
N GLY A 80 34.33 -6.20 -32.88
CA GLY A 80 35.76 -6.35 -33.21
C GLY A 80 36.39 -7.65 -32.69
N GLY A 81 35.59 -8.72 -32.55
CA GLY A 81 35.99 -9.99 -31.91
C GLY A 81 35.91 -10.03 -30.37
N ARG A 82 35.57 -8.92 -29.70
CA ARG A 82 35.30 -8.87 -28.26
C ARG A 82 34.08 -9.74 -27.91
N ARG A 83 34.14 -10.39 -26.75
CA ARG A 83 33.05 -11.21 -26.18
C ARG A 83 32.39 -10.59 -24.95
N GLU A 84 32.90 -9.46 -24.50
CA GLU A 84 32.44 -8.70 -23.34
C GLU A 84 32.51 -7.21 -23.67
N PHE A 85 31.51 -6.47 -23.23
CA PHE A 85 31.39 -5.02 -23.35
C PHE A 85 30.42 -4.51 -22.27
N THR A 86 30.43 -3.21 -22.01
CA THR A 86 29.53 -2.56 -21.06
C THR A 86 28.67 -1.57 -21.82
N VAL A 87 27.36 -1.60 -21.58
CA VAL A 87 26.42 -0.56 -22.02
C VAL A 87 26.13 0.34 -20.83
N GLY A 88 26.20 1.66 -21.04
CA GLY A 88 25.85 2.67 -20.05
C GLY A 88 24.55 3.36 -20.46
N LEU A 89 23.66 3.55 -19.50
CA LEU A 89 22.44 4.35 -19.63
C LEU A 89 22.45 5.37 -18.50
N ALA A 90 22.49 6.66 -18.84
CA ALA A 90 22.51 7.76 -17.89
C ALA A 90 21.32 8.71 -18.12
N PHE A 91 20.91 9.38 -17.05
CA PHE A 91 19.85 10.39 -17.04
C PHE A 91 20.42 11.73 -16.59
N GLY A 92 19.71 12.82 -16.89
CA GLY A 92 20.09 14.16 -16.45
C GLY A 92 19.03 15.24 -16.73
N ASP A 93 19.24 16.44 -16.19
CA ASP A 93 18.45 17.66 -16.43
C ASP A 93 18.80 18.39 -17.75
N GLY A 94 19.81 17.89 -18.46
CA GLY A 94 20.32 18.46 -19.70
C GLY A 94 21.20 17.46 -20.45
N LEU A 95 21.31 17.63 -21.77
CA LEU A 95 22.17 16.80 -22.63
C LEU A 95 23.60 16.69 -22.10
N HIS A 96 24.16 17.80 -21.60
CA HIS A 96 25.52 17.80 -21.04
C HIS A 96 25.61 16.99 -19.73
N ASN A 97 24.62 17.12 -18.84
CA ASN A 97 24.58 16.36 -17.58
C ASN A 97 24.48 14.84 -17.85
N ALA A 98 23.53 14.42 -18.70
CA ALA A 98 23.36 13.02 -19.06
C ALA A 98 24.60 12.44 -19.79
N ALA A 99 25.19 13.20 -20.73
CA ALA A 99 26.37 12.76 -21.46
C ALA A 99 27.64 12.68 -20.59
N THR A 100 27.85 13.64 -19.69
CA THR A 100 28.98 13.59 -18.74
C THR A 100 28.81 12.41 -17.79
N THR A 101 27.63 12.22 -17.20
CA THR A 101 27.32 11.08 -16.31
C THR A 101 27.52 9.73 -17.02
N LEU A 102 27.13 9.63 -18.30
CA LEU A 102 27.38 8.44 -19.13
C LEU A 102 28.88 8.17 -19.32
N LEU A 103 29.66 9.19 -19.68
CA LEU A 103 31.08 9.03 -19.99
C LEU A 103 31.92 8.78 -18.73
N GLU A 104 31.61 9.42 -17.61
CA GLU A 104 32.23 9.13 -16.31
C GLU A 104 31.92 7.71 -15.84
N SER A 105 30.66 7.26 -16.01
CA SER A 105 30.25 5.89 -15.71
C SER A 105 31.02 4.87 -16.56
N LEU A 106 31.16 5.10 -17.87
CA LEU A 106 31.87 4.23 -18.80
C LEU A 106 33.40 4.34 -18.74
N ALA A 107 33.96 5.39 -18.14
CA ALA A 107 35.40 5.54 -17.92
C ALA A 107 35.93 4.62 -16.80
N THR A 108 35.05 4.17 -15.90
CA THR A 108 35.42 3.27 -14.79
C THR A 108 34.97 1.83 -15.10
N PRO A 109 35.80 0.79 -14.84
CA PRO A 109 35.43 -0.60 -15.13
C PRO A 109 34.13 -1.05 -14.45
N PHE A 110 33.32 -1.82 -15.18
CA PHE A 110 32.03 -2.33 -14.69
C PHE A 110 32.17 -3.19 -13.41
N THR A 111 33.26 -3.94 -13.28
CA THR A 111 33.57 -4.75 -12.09
C THR A 111 33.65 -3.90 -10.83
N GLU A 112 34.28 -2.73 -10.88
CA GLU A 112 34.36 -1.82 -9.74
C GLU A 112 33.01 -1.20 -9.39
N HIS A 113 32.20 -0.84 -10.40
CA HIS A 113 30.83 -0.33 -10.16
C HIS A 113 29.96 -1.38 -9.49
N ARG A 114 30.02 -2.64 -9.98
CA ARG A 114 29.37 -3.81 -9.38
C ARG A 114 29.82 -4.01 -7.93
N GLU A 115 31.12 -3.90 -7.65
CA GLU A 115 31.67 -4.08 -6.30
C GLU A 115 31.27 -2.95 -5.35
N ARG A 116 31.31 -1.69 -5.79
CA ARG A 116 30.78 -0.53 -5.02
C ARG A 116 29.29 -0.66 -4.75
N TYR A 117 28.50 -1.10 -5.74
CA TYR A 117 27.06 -1.35 -5.60
C TYR A 117 26.77 -2.47 -4.58
N ALA A 118 27.49 -3.60 -4.66
CA ALA A 118 27.38 -4.68 -3.68
C ALA A 118 27.81 -4.24 -2.27
N GLU A 119 28.88 -3.46 -2.14
CA GLU A 119 29.33 -2.91 -0.85
C GLU A 119 28.30 -1.95 -0.23
N GLN A 120 27.63 -1.13 -1.05
CA GLN A 120 26.55 -0.24 -0.61
C GLN A 120 25.36 -1.04 -0.05
N TRP A 121 24.86 -2.06 -0.78
CA TRP A 121 23.79 -2.91 -0.28
C TRP A 121 24.19 -3.71 0.97
N ASN A 122 25.39 -4.30 0.97
CA ASN A 122 25.93 -5.00 2.13
C ASN A 122 26.09 -4.09 3.35
N ARG A 123 26.31 -2.77 3.17
CA ARG A 123 26.31 -1.78 4.26
C ARG A 123 24.90 -1.51 4.78
N SER A 124 23.92 -1.28 3.91
CA SER A 124 22.52 -1.06 4.32
C SER A 124 21.91 -2.26 5.05
N CYS A 125 22.37 -3.48 4.73
CA CYS A 125 21.87 -4.71 5.34
C CYS A 125 22.54 -5.08 6.69
N ARG A 126 23.54 -4.33 7.18
CA ARG A 126 24.31 -4.71 8.40
C ARG A 126 23.50 -4.79 9.69
N GLN A 127 22.36 -4.10 9.75
CA GLN A 127 21.49 -4.06 10.94
C GLN A 127 20.36 -5.10 10.90
N LEU A 128 20.30 -5.94 9.86
CA LEU A 128 19.31 -7.00 9.76
C LEU A 128 19.38 -7.96 10.95
N LEU A 129 18.22 -8.29 11.51
CA LEU A 129 18.12 -9.34 12.51
C LEU A 129 18.44 -10.70 11.86
N PRO A 130 19.25 -11.57 12.49
CA PRO A 130 19.55 -12.90 11.95
C PRO A 130 18.31 -13.81 12.10
N LEU A 131 17.44 -13.79 11.10
CA LEU A 131 16.19 -14.57 11.03
C LEU A 131 16.33 -15.82 10.14
N ASP A 132 17.45 -15.98 9.45
CA ASP A 132 17.80 -16.98 8.43
C ASP A 132 17.40 -18.40 8.84
N LYS A 133 17.65 -18.75 10.11
CA LYS A 133 17.35 -20.06 10.73
C LYS A 133 15.85 -20.29 11.03
N SER A 134 14.99 -19.36 10.66
CA SER A 134 13.53 -19.38 10.88
C SER A 134 12.75 -19.49 9.57
N ALA A 135 13.39 -19.15 8.44
CA ALA A 135 12.88 -19.38 7.09
C ALA A 135 13.26 -20.79 6.60
N SER A 136 12.64 -21.30 5.53
CA SER A 136 13.04 -22.58 4.93
C SER A 136 13.90 -22.46 3.67
N ASP A 137 13.93 -21.27 3.07
CA ASP A 137 14.82 -20.89 1.97
C ASP A 137 16.23 -20.46 2.44
N GLY A 138 16.49 -20.49 3.75
CA GLY A 138 17.75 -20.02 4.34
C GLY A 138 17.84 -18.51 4.54
N GLY A 139 16.78 -17.75 4.26
CA GLY A 139 16.69 -16.30 4.40
C GLY A 139 16.67 -15.52 3.08
N ASP A 140 16.77 -16.18 1.93
CA ASP A 140 16.87 -15.52 0.61
C ASP A 140 15.73 -14.52 0.35
N LEU A 141 14.47 -14.91 0.57
CA LEU A 141 13.31 -14.02 0.45
C LEU A 141 13.32 -12.90 1.50
N TYR A 142 13.88 -13.12 2.68
CA TYR A 142 13.97 -12.10 3.74
C TYR A 142 14.98 -11.00 3.37
N HIS A 143 16.20 -11.36 2.96
CA HIS A 143 17.23 -10.43 2.50
C HIS A 143 16.81 -9.70 1.21
N GLY A 144 16.23 -10.45 0.26
CA GLY A 144 15.67 -9.91 -0.98
C GLY A 144 14.55 -8.91 -0.72
N SER A 145 13.57 -9.26 0.12
CA SER A 145 12.45 -8.37 0.47
C SER A 145 12.93 -7.11 1.20
N TYR A 146 13.85 -7.21 2.16
CA TYR A 146 14.38 -6.04 2.86
C TYR A 146 15.07 -5.06 1.91
N SER A 147 15.94 -5.57 1.03
CA SER A 147 16.62 -4.75 0.03
C SER A 147 15.63 -4.11 -0.95
N LEU A 148 14.60 -4.86 -1.34
CA LEU A 148 13.52 -4.39 -2.20
C LEU A 148 12.69 -3.29 -1.53
N LEU A 149 12.37 -3.40 -0.24
CA LEU A 149 11.66 -2.35 0.51
C LEU A 149 12.46 -1.05 0.56
N LEU A 150 13.77 -1.11 0.83
CA LEU A 150 14.64 0.06 0.76
C LEU A 150 14.75 0.64 -0.66
N ALA A 151 14.59 -0.18 -1.70
CA ALA A 151 14.55 0.29 -3.09
C ALA A 151 13.22 0.97 -3.49
N HIS A 152 12.17 0.90 -2.67
CA HIS A 152 10.91 1.62 -2.87
C HIS A 152 10.87 3.01 -2.20
N GLU A 153 11.92 3.39 -1.46
CA GLU A 153 12.08 4.75 -0.93
C GLU A 153 12.54 5.71 -2.03
N ASP A 154 11.88 6.86 -2.17
CA ASP A 154 12.37 7.91 -3.07
C ASP A 154 13.64 8.59 -2.52
N LYS A 155 14.46 9.10 -3.44
CA LYS A 155 15.78 9.70 -3.18
C LYS A 155 15.76 11.23 -3.15
N THR A 156 14.66 11.85 -3.57
CA THR A 156 14.39 13.29 -3.50
C THR A 156 13.58 13.62 -2.25
N TYR A 157 12.64 12.74 -1.90
CA TYR A 157 11.77 12.81 -0.73
C TYR A 157 11.98 11.58 0.20
N PRO A 158 13.10 11.52 0.95
CA PRO A 158 13.35 10.41 1.88
C PRO A 158 12.20 10.21 2.87
N GLY A 159 11.79 8.97 3.06
CA GLY A 159 10.58 8.58 3.77
C GLY A 159 9.38 8.28 2.86
N ALA A 160 9.34 8.76 1.62
CA ALA A 160 8.28 8.42 0.66
C ALA A 160 8.49 7.01 0.10
N PHE A 161 7.70 6.03 0.57
CA PHE A 161 7.70 4.66 0.04
C PHE A 161 6.53 4.43 -0.90
N ILE A 162 6.80 4.17 -2.18
CA ILE A 162 5.77 3.84 -3.16
C ILE A 162 5.28 2.38 -3.02
N ALA A 163 4.02 2.12 -3.41
CA ALA A 163 3.39 0.81 -3.21
C ALA A 163 3.98 -0.33 -4.08
N SER A 164 4.47 -0.04 -5.29
CA SER A 164 5.31 -0.95 -6.10
C SER A 164 5.97 -0.24 -7.29
N LEU A 165 7.22 -0.61 -7.61
CA LEU A 165 7.95 -0.23 -8.84
C LEU A 165 7.40 -0.92 -10.11
N SER A 166 6.10 -0.75 -10.39
CA SER A 166 5.38 -1.49 -11.43
C SER A 166 4.11 -0.79 -11.91
N ILE A 167 3.66 -1.12 -13.13
CA ILE A 167 2.31 -0.82 -13.64
C ILE A 167 1.58 -2.17 -13.82
N PRO A 168 0.50 -2.46 -13.08
CA PRO A 168 -0.20 -3.74 -13.19
C PRO A 168 -0.93 -3.84 -14.54
N TRP A 169 -0.70 -4.96 -15.24
CA TRP A 169 -1.07 -5.22 -16.64
C TRP A 169 -0.54 -4.16 -17.63
N GLY A 170 0.64 -3.61 -17.36
CA GLY A 170 1.29 -2.56 -18.17
C GLY A 170 1.44 -2.90 -19.65
N GLU A 171 1.52 -4.18 -20.02
CA GLU A 171 1.50 -4.67 -21.41
C GLU A 171 0.20 -4.35 -22.17
N SER A 172 -0.85 -3.94 -21.44
CA SER A 172 -2.17 -3.59 -21.96
C SER A 172 -2.61 -2.16 -21.65
N LYS A 173 -1.76 -1.37 -20.96
CA LYS A 173 -2.04 0.04 -20.64
C LYS A 173 -1.49 0.96 -21.74
N GLY A 174 -2.17 2.09 -21.94
CA GLY A 174 -1.68 3.18 -22.78
C GLY A 174 -0.88 4.21 -21.98
N ASP A 175 -0.21 5.12 -22.68
CA ASP A 175 0.63 6.19 -22.13
C ASP A 175 -0.06 7.14 -21.12
N ASP A 176 -1.39 7.12 -21.07
CA ASP A 176 -2.22 7.93 -20.17
C ASP A 176 -2.36 7.34 -18.76
N ASP A 177 -2.03 6.06 -18.54
CA ASP A 177 -2.03 5.45 -17.20
C ASP A 177 -0.78 5.88 -16.42
N ARG A 178 -0.84 7.09 -15.86
CA ARG A 178 0.31 7.76 -15.24
C ARG A 178 0.58 7.38 -13.79
N GLY A 179 -0.39 6.81 -13.06
CA GLY A 179 -0.26 6.50 -11.63
C GLY A 179 0.42 5.15 -11.37
N GLY A 180 0.03 4.11 -12.11
CA GLY A 180 0.50 2.75 -11.85
C GLY A 180 0.32 2.34 -10.38
N TYR A 181 1.32 1.67 -9.82
CA TYR A 181 1.49 1.48 -8.36
C TYR A 181 2.67 2.28 -7.78
N HIS A 182 3.26 3.18 -8.56
CA HIS A 182 4.41 3.99 -8.14
C HIS A 182 3.96 5.34 -7.54
N LEU A 183 2.92 5.28 -6.71
CA LEU A 183 2.41 6.35 -5.82
C LEU A 183 2.58 5.91 -4.37
N VAL A 184 2.53 6.86 -3.44
CA VAL A 184 2.47 6.58 -2.00
C VAL A 184 1.02 6.33 -1.60
N TRP A 185 0.78 5.18 -0.97
CA TRP A 185 -0.40 4.87 -0.17
C TRP A 185 0.06 4.77 1.29
N THR A 186 -0.69 5.37 2.21
CA THR A 186 -0.33 5.41 3.65
C THR A 186 -0.33 4.01 4.25
N ARG A 187 -1.27 3.15 3.86
CA ARG A 187 -1.37 1.74 4.24
C ARG A 187 -0.13 0.98 3.79
N ASP A 188 0.19 1.00 2.51
CA ASP A 188 1.31 0.23 1.96
C ASP A 188 2.64 0.74 2.52
N MET A 189 2.82 2.06 2.63
CA MET A 189 4.00 2.69 3.21
C MET A 189 4.18 2.39 4.70
N VAL A 190 3.14 2.51 5.53
CA VAL A 190 3.25 2.16 6.97
C VAL A 190 3.50 0.66 7.16
N ASN A 191 3.02 -0.19 6.24
CA ASN A 191 3.33 -1.61 6.26
C ASN A 191 4.78 -1.90 5.84
N THR A 192 5.33 -1.20 4.85
CA THR A 192 6.77 -1.19 4.51
C THR A 192 7.62 -0.74 5.71
N ALA A 193 7.30 0.41 6.30
CA ALA A 193 7.98 0.94 7.48
C ALA A 193 7.91 -0.03 8.67
N THR A 194 6.75 -0.67 8.89
CA THR A 194 6.61 -1.70 9.95
C THR A 194 7.46 -2.94 9.66
N GLY A 195 7.53 -3.39 8.42
CA GLY A 195 8.39 -4.51 8.01
C GLY A 195 9.88 -4.22 8.22
N LEU A 196 10.33 -3.02 7.83
CA LEU A 196 11.69 -2.52 8.07
C LEU A 196 12.01 -2.42 9.58
N LEU A 197 11.09 -1.87 10.39
CA LEU A 197 11.24 -1.76 11.85
C LEU A 197 11.32 -3.14 12.54
N ALA A 198 10.54 -4.11 12.07
CA ALA A 198 10.57 -5.48 12.55
C ALA A 198 11.83 -6.24 12.10
N ALA A 199 12.43 -5.86 10.96
CA ALA A 199 13.70 -6.38 10.47
C ALA A 199 14.94 -5.74 11.14
N GLY A 200 14.78 -4.65 11.90
CA GLY A 200 15.84 -3.99 12.67
C GLY A 200 16.23 -2.58 12.21
N ASN A 201 15.65 -2.06 11.14
CA ASN A 201 15.93 -0.73 10.61
C ASN A 201 15.04 0.33 11.30
N THR A 202 15.63 1.24 12.05
CA THR A 202 14.90 2.27 12.83
C THR A 202 14.82 3.61 12.12
N GLU A 203 15.84 3.95 11.31
CA GLU A 203 15.94 5.24 10.60
C GLU A 203 14.86 5.44 9.54
N SER A 204 14.61 4.42 8.70
CA SER A 204 13.72 4.55 7.54
C SER A 204 12.24 4.65 7.94
N PRO A 205 11.77 3.90 8.97
CA PRO A 205 10.44 4.10 9.53
C PRO A 205 10.25 5.48 10.19
N LEU A 206 11.31 6.07 10.78
CA LEU A 206 11.25 7.45 11.27
C LEU A 206 11.13 8.46 10.12
N ARG A 207 11.90 8.29 9.03
CA ARG A 207 11.74 9.13 7.82
C ARG A 207 10.32 9.04 7.24
N ALA A 208 9.77 7.83 7.15
CA ALA A 208 8.39 7.61 6.72
C ALA A 208 7.36 8.33 7.61
N LEU A 209 7.55 8.31 8.94
CA LEU A 209 6.67 9.03 9.87
C LEU A 209 6.77 10.55 9.70
N ILE A 210 7.98 11.09 9.53
CA ILE A 210 8.22 12.53 9.32
C ILE A 210 7.57 12.99 8.01
N TYR A 211 7.70 12.20 6.94
CA TYR A 211 7.06 12.47 5.66
C TYR A 211 5.53 12.51 5.78
N LEU A 212 4.91 11.52 6.45
CA LEU A 212 3.46 11.53 6.72
C LEU A 212 3.00 12.77 7.51
N ALA A 213 3.79 13.22 8.47
CA ALA A 213 3.48 14.42 9.25
C ALA A 213 3.61 15.74 8.44
N VAL A 214 4.24 15.70 7.27
CA VAL A 214 4.29 16.81 6.30
C VAL A 214 3.21 16.67 5.22
N SER A 215 2.78 15.45 4.90
CA SER A 215 1.72 15.14 3.93
C SER A 215 0.29 15.10 4.51
N GLN A 216 0.10 15.38 5.81
CA GLN A 216 -1.22 15.37 6.44
C GLN A 216 -2.04 16.62 6.06
N ASP A 217 -3.32 16.44 5.76
CA ASP A 217 -4.25 17.53 5.47
C ASP A 217 -4.58 18.36 6.74
N GLU A 218 -4.93 19.66 6.60
CA GLU A 218 -5.12 20.59 7.74
C GLU A 218 -6.21 20.17 8.75
N ASP A 219 -7.16 19.32 8.33
CA ASP A 219 -8.21 18.78 9.21
C ASP A 219 -7.77 17.53 10.00
N GLY A 220 -6.58 17.00 9.71
CA GLY A 220 -6.01 15.77 10.28
C GLY A 220 -6.12 14.55 9.36
N GLY A 221 -6.75 14.68 8.20
CA GLY A 221 -6.94 13.61 7.23
C GLY A 221 -5.71 13.26 6.40
N PHE A 222 -5.87 12.24 5.56
CA PHE A 222 -4.92 11.85 4.52
C PHE A 222 -5.68 11.56 3.24
N SER A 223 -5.16 12.04 2.10
CA SER A 223 -5.63 11.67 0.78
C SER A 223 -5.33 10.20 0.46
N GLN A 224 -6.26 9.49 -0.18
CA GLN A 224 -6.18 8.05 -0.56
C GLN A 224 -4.81 7.61 -1.11
N ASN A 225 -4.20 8.43 -1.96
CA ASN A 225 -2.81 8.28 -2.37
C ASN A 225 -2.27 9.60 -2.93
N PHE A 226 -0.95 9.71 -2.97
CA PHE A 226 -0.25 10.92 -3.38
C PHE A 226 1.04 10.61 -4.14
N TRP A 227 1.50 11.57 -4.92
CA TRP A 227 2.83 11.55 -5.53
C TRP A 227 3.93 11.66 -4.45
N ILE A 228 5.16 11.33 -4.82
CA ILE A 228 6.32 11.35 -3.90
C ILE A 228 6.59 12.73 -3.26
N ASP A 229 6.12 13.82 -3.88
CA ASP A 229 6.22 15.19 -3.36
C ASP A 229 5.09 15.58 -2.39
N GLY A 230 4.06 14.74 -2.25
CA GLY A 230 2.88 14.97 -1.42
C GLY A 230 1.62 15.41 -2.17
N GLU A 231 1.63 15.62 -3.49
CA GLU A 231 0.40 16.02 -4.21
C GLU A 231 -0.61 14.86 -4.29
N SER A 232 -1.84 15.07 -3.76
CA SER A 232 -2.94 14.10 -3.79
C SER A 232 -3.35 13.69 -5.20
N TYR A 233 -3.27 12.40 -5.51
CA TYR A 233 -3.68 11.84 -6.81
C TYR A 233 -5.14 11.37 -6.79
N TRP A 234 -5.49 10.47 -5.87
CA TRP A 234 -6.89 10.13 -5.54
C TRP A 234 -7.29 10.68 -4.17
N ARG A 235 -8.60 10.88 -3.98
CA ARG A 235 -9.19 11.60 -2.84
C ARG A 235 -10.36 10.84 -2.19
N GLY A 236 -10.36 9.50 -2.28
CA GLY A 236 -11.22 8.68 -1.45
C GLY A 236 -10.84 8.79 0.03
N ILE A 237 -11.81 8.61 0.93
CA ILE A 237 -11.58 8.63 2.38
C ILE A 237 -11.49 7.19 2.89
N GLN A 238 -10.28 6.78 3.27
CA GLN A 238 -9.98 5.46 3.82
C GLN A 238 -9.54 5.64 5.28
N LEU A 239 -10.41 5.35 6.24
CA LEU A 239 -10.10 5.63 7.65
C LEU A 239 -8.92 4.78 8.19
N ASP A 240 -8.62 3.62 7.59
CA ASP A 240 -7.42 2.86 7.93
C ASP A 240 -6.14 3.59 7.53
N GLU A 241 -6.12 4.32 6.41
CA GLU A 241 -4.99 5.19 6.00
C GLU A 241 -4.75 6.30 7.04
N VAL A 242 -5.79 6.85 7.67
CA VAL A 242 -5.67 7.86 8.75
C VAL A 242 -5.24 7.21 10.09
N ALA A 243 -5.61 5.95 10.33
CA ALA A 243 -5.23 5.22 11.53
C ALA A 243 -3.77 4.73 11.51
N PHE A 244 -3.24 4.34 10.36
CA PHE A 244 -1.88 3.76 10.24
C PHE A 244 -0.74 4.69 10.71
N PRO A 245 -0.72 6.01 10.43
CA PRO A 245 0.30 6.95 10.95
C PRO A 245 0.39 6.97 12.47
N ILE A 246 -0.74 6.90 13.17
CA ILE A 246 -0.79 6.83 14.64
C ILE A 246 -0.14 5.53 15.13
N LEU A 247 -0.45 4.40 14.48
CA LEU A 247 0.13 3.09 14.82
C LEU A 247 1.65 3.05 14.54
N LEU A 248 2.14 3.76 13.52
CA LEU A 248 3.58 3.91 13.26
C LEU A 248 4.25 4.79 14.33
N ALA A 249 3.67 5.94 14.64
CA ALA A 249 4.14 6.84 15.69
C ALA A 249 4.28 6.11 17.03
N TRP A 250 3.26 5.34 17.41
CA TRP A 250 3.26 4.57 18.66
C TRP A 250 4.33 3.48 18.66
N ARG A 251 4.53 2.74 17.56
CA ARG A 251 5.59 1.73 17.44
C ARG A 251 6.98 2.33 17.63
N LEU A 252 7.24 3.50 17.05
CA LEU A 252 8.51 4.22 17.22
C LEU A 252 8.65 4.78 18.64
N LEU A 253 7.57 5.32 19.24
CA LEU A 253 7.53 5.77 20.64
C LEU A 253 7.89 4.62 21.61
N ARG A 254 7.29 3.43 21.45
CA ARG A 254 7.57 2.25 22.28
C ARG A 254 8.95 1.63 22.06
N LYS A 255 9.66 2.04 21.01
CA LYS A 255 11.06 1.68 20.76
C LYS A 255 12.06 2.71 21.29
N GLY A 256 11.65 3.97 21.45
CA GLY A 256 12.55 5.11 21.66
C GLY A 256 13.12 5.70 20.36
N ASP A 257 12.63 5.24 19.19
CA ASP A 257 13.18 5.54 17.86
C ASP A 257 12.65 6.86 17.24
N LEU A 258 11.90 7.68 18.00
CA LEU A 258 11.45 9.00 17.53
C LEU A 258 12.56 10.08 17.50
N GLY A 259 13.65 9.87 18.24
CA GLY A 259 14.71 10.88 18.40
C GLY A 259 14.16 12.21 18.95
N ASN A 260 14.36 13.29 18.19
CA ASN A 260 13.86 14.63 18.53
C ASN A 260 12.54 14.99 17.81
N PHE A 261 11.95 14.07 17.05
CA PHE A 261 10.72 14.35 16.30
C PHE A 261 9.48 14.23 17.21
N ASP A 262 8.57 15.22 17.13
CA ASP A 262 7.30 15.20 17.85
C ASP A 262 6.13 14.83 16.91
N PRO A 263 5.64 13.58 16.92
CA PRO A 263 4.48 13.19 16.13
C PRO A 263 3.14 13.61 16.75
N TYR A 264 3.12 14.19 17.96
CA TYR A 264 1.88 14.46 18.71
C TYR A 264 0.85 15.31 17.94
N PRO A 265 1.22 16.39 17.22
CA PRO A 265 0.25 17.17 16.44
C PRO A 265 -0.42 16.30 15.37
N MET A 266 0.38 15.49 14.65
CA MET A 266 -0.12 14.60 13.60
C MET A 266 -1.04 13.51 14.17
N VAL A 267 -0.64 12.89 15.29
CA VAL A 267 -1.42 11.86 16.00
C VAL A 267 -2.76 12.41 16.47
N MET A 268 -2.80 13.63 17.03
CA MET A 268 -4.04 14.24 17.52
C MET A 268 -4.93 14.75 16.39
N GLY A 269 -4.36 15.26 15.29
CA GLY A 269 -5.10 15.57 14.07
C GLY A 269 -5.79 14.34 13.50
N ALA A 270 -5.05 13.24 13.31
CA ALA A 270 -5.58 11.98 12.80
C ALA A 270 -6.63 11.38 13.74
N ALA A 271 -6.41 11.38 15.06
CA ALA A 271 -7.38 10.87 16.03
C ALA A 271 -8.69 11.69 16.02
N ARG A 272 -8.60 13.03 15.90
CA ARG A 272 -9.76 13.91 15.71
C ARG A 272 -10.49 13.59 14.40
N TYR A 273 -9.76 13.38 13.30
CA TYR A 273 -10.36 13.04 12.01
C TYR A 273 -11.13 11.71 12.06
N LEU A 274 -10.53 10.66 12.65
CA LEU A 274 -11.20 9.37 12.86
C LEU A 274 -12.53 9.49 13.62
N ILE A 275 -12.60 10.38 14.62
CA ILE A 275 -13.79 10.61 15.44
C ILE A 275 -14.88 11.41 14.69
N LEU A 276 -14.48 12.35 13.81
CA LEU A 276 -15.40 13.20 13.05
C LEU A 276 -15.92 12.55 11.75
N HIS A 277 -15.17 11.62 11.18
CA HIS A 277 -15.50 10.96 9.90
C HIS A 277 -15.80 9.46 10.03
N GLY A 278 -15.61 8.85 11.21
CA GLY A 278 -16.03 7.49 11.53
C GLY A 278 -17.47 7.41 12.08
N PRO A 279 -17.99 6.18 12.34
CA PRO A 279 -17.28 4.89 12.25
C PRO A 279 -17.24 4.28 10.84
N ALA A 280 -18.14 4.68 9.95
CA ALA A 280 -18.23 4.15 8.59
C ALA A 280 -17.17 4.80 7.68
N THR A 281 -16.36 3.98 7.00
CA THR A 281 -15.36 4.48 6.04
C THR A 281 -15.99 4.66 4.66
N GLN A 282 -15.52 5.62 3.85
CA GLN A 282 -16.00 5.78 2.47
C GLN A 282 -15.44 4.67 1.56
N GLN A 283 -14.24 4.17 1.88
CA GLN A 283 -13.61 3.01 1.27
C GLN A 283 -12.91 2.17 2.36
N GLU A 284 -13.08 0.86 2.35
CA GLU A 284 -12.21 -0.07 3.09
C GLU A 284 -10.91 -0.37 2.32
N ARG A 285 -10.03 -1.20 2.91
CA ARG A 285 -8.65 -1.45 2.45
C ARG A 285 -8.46 -1.90 0.99
N TRP A 286 -9.53 -2.30 0.29
CA TRP A 286 -9.50 -2.68 -1.11
C TRP A 286 -9.98 -1.58 -2.07
N GLU A 287 -10.27 -0.38 -1.52
CA GLU A 287 -10.59 0.86 -2.25
C GLU A 287 -11.95 0.86 -2.97
N GLU A 288 -12.85 -0.08 -2.62
CA GLU A 288 -14.05 -0.38 -3.42
C GLU A 288 -15.40 -0.09 -2.74
N ALA A 289 -15.49 -0.16 -1.41
CA ALA A 289 -16.78 -0.20 -0.70
C ALA A 289 -16.84 0.68 0.56
N ALA A 290 -17.96 1.38 0.74
CA ALA A 290 -18.26 2.20 1.91
C ALA A 290 -18.98 1.42 3.02
N GLY A 291 -18.78 1.81 4.28
CA GLY A 291 -19.52 1.32 5.45
C GLY A 291 -18.67 0.80 6.60
N TYR A 292 -19.25 -0.07 7.44
CA TYR A 292 -18.58 -0.63 8.63
C TYR A 292 -17.79 -1.89 8.27
N SER A 293 -16.45 -1.78 8.22
CA SER A 293 -15.52 -2.85 7.82
C SER A 293 -14.72 -3.37 9.02
N PRO A 294 -14.62 -4.70 9.25
CA PRO A 294 -13.84 -5.25 10.36
C PRO A 294 -12.36 -4.86 10.31
N SER A 295 -11.79 -4.74 9.11
CA SER A 295 -10.38 -4.34 8.95
C SER A 295 -10.16 -2.89 9.37
N THR A 296 -11.06 -1.99 8.97
CA THR A 296 -10.91 -0.55 9.19
C THR A 296 -11.32 -0.15 10.61
N ILE A 297 -12.37 -0.76 11.17
CA ILE A 297 -12.74 -0.53 12.58
C ILE A 297 -11.65 -1.09 13.52
N ALA A 298 -11.02 -2.23 13.19
CA ALA A 298 -9.89 -2.75 13.96
C ALA A 298 -8.69 -1.78 13.99
N SER A 299 -8.31 -1.17 12.85
CA SER A 299 -7.26 -0.15 12.84
C SER A 299 -7.65 1.10 13.61
N ASN A 300 -8.92 1.53 13.52
CA ASN A 300 -9.40 2.76 14.17
C ASN A 300 -9.40 2.62 15.70
N ILE A 301 -9.92 1.51 16.25
CA ILE A 301 -9.88 1.19 17.69
C ILE A 301 -8.43 1.22 18.18
N ALA A 302 -7.54 0.48 17.50
CA ALA A 302 -6.14 0.39 17.87
C ALA A 302 -5.42 1.75 17.82
N ALA A 303 -5.72 2.57 16.81
CA ALA A 303 -5.14 3.90 16.65
C ALA A 303 -5.62 4.88 17.73
N LEU A 304 -6.91 4.88 18.09
CA LEU A 304 -7.43 5.75 19.14
C LEU A 304 -6.85 5.41 20.52
N VAL A 305 -6.72 4.12 20.86
CA VAL A 305 -6.02 3.70 22.09
C VAL A 305 -4.53 4.08 22.07
N CYS A 306 -3.88 3.95 20.91
CA CYS A 306 -2.49 4.43 20.75
C CYS A 306 -2.39 5.96 20.94
N ALA A 307 -3.30 6.75 20.37
CA ALA A 307 -3.36 8.20 20.56
C ALA A 307 -3.65 8.59 22.03
N ALA A 308 -4.52 7.85 22.72
CA ALA A 308 -4.78 8.06 24.13
C ALA A 308 -3.51 7.93 24.99
N SER A 309 -2.63 6.97 24.66
CA SER A 309 -1.34 6.84 25.34
C SER A 309 -0.41 8.05 25.13
N PHE A 310 -0.43 8.68 23.94
CA PHE A 310 0.29 9.93 23.68
C PHE A 310 -0.25 11.10 24.53
N ALA A 311 -1.57 11.25 24.65
CA ALA A 311 -2.20 12.28 25.50
C ALA A 311 -1.86 12.05 26.99
N ARG A 312 -1.97 10.80 27.45
CA ARG A 312 -1.66 10.36 28.81
C ARG A 312 -0.19 10.65 29.19
N GLU A 313 0.76 10.41 28.29
CA GLU A 313 2.18 10.69 28.53
C GLU A 313 2.52 12.20 28.55
N ARG A 314 1.62 13.07 28.07
CA ARG A 314 1.70 14.53 28.27
C ARG A 314 0.93 15.05 29.48
N GLY A 315 0.30 14.15 30.24
CA GLY A 315 -0.55 14.50 31.38
C GLY A 315 -1.96 14.94 31.01
N ASP A 316 -2.35 14.87 29.74
CA ASP A 316 -3.73 15.12 29.30
C ASP A 316 -4.58 13.86 29.48
N GLY A 317 -4.92 13.60 30.74
CA GLY A 317 -5.81 12.49 31.11
C GLY A 317 -7.25 12.66 30.63
N ALA A 318 -7.67 13.88 30.27
CA ALA A 318 -9.04 14.14 29.80
C ALA A 318 -9.21 13.74 28.33
N THR A 319 -8.28 14.17 27.46
CA THR A 319 -8.25 13.71 26.07
C THR A 319 -7.92 12.22 25.98
N ALA A 320 -7.04 11.68 26.84
CA ALA A 320 -6.80 10.24 26.89
C ALA A 320 -8.08 9.44 27.18
N ALA A 321 -8.82 9.82 28.23
CA ALA A 321 -10.07 9.15 28.58
C ALA A 321 -11.12 9.25 27.45
N PHE A 322 -11.28 10.41 26.80
CA PHE A 322 -12.22 10.56 25.69
C PHE A 322 -11.88 9.70 24.46
N LEU A 323 -10.58 9.59 24.14
CA LEU A 323 -10.09 8.72 23.06
C LEU A 323 -10.31 7.23 23.36
N GLU A 324 -10.15 6.83 24.63
CA GLU A 324 -10.46 5.48 25.12
C GLU A 324 -11.98 5.21 25.11
N GLU A 325 -12.82 6.13 25.60
CA GLU A 325 -14.29 6.02 25.58
C GLU A 325 -14.85 5.89 24.14
N TYR A 326 -14.28 6.59 23.16
CA TYR A 326 -14.67 6.41 21.74
C TYR A 326 -14.16 5.07 21.17
N ALA A 327 -12.97 4.61 21.57
CA ALA A 327 -12.47 3.29 21.17
C ALA A 327 -13.34 2.15 21.73
N ASP A 328 -13.77 2.26 22.99
CA ASP A 328 -14.74 1.33 23.62
C ASP A 328 -16.11 1.39 22.93
N PHE A 329 -16.58 2.58 22.53
CA PHE A 329 -17.78 2.72 21.71
C PHE A 329 -17.66 1.96 20.38
N LEU A 330 -16.55 2.09 19.66
CA LEU A 330 -16.31 1.31 18.44
C LEU A 330 -16.24 -0.20 18.71
N GLU A 331 -15.55 -0.60 19.78
CA GLU A 331 -15.33 -1.99 20.19
C GLU A 331 -16.66 -2.71 20.46
N CYS A 332 -17.54 -2.13 21.27
CA CYS A 332 -18.78 -2.79 21.68
C CYS A 332 -19.82 -2.93 20.56
N HIS A 333 -19.64 -2.23 19.44
CA HIS A 333 -20.48 -2.35 18.23
C HIS A 333 -19.90 -3.31 17.17
N VAL A 334 -18.69 -3.86 17.37
CA VAL A 334 -18.03 -4.76 16.39
C VAL A 334 -18.92 -5.93 15.97
N GLU A 335 -19.53 -6.62 16.93
CA GLU A 335 -20.44 -7.74 16.65
C GLU A 335 -21.82 -7.29 16.13
N ALA A 336 -22.27 -6.09 16.49
CA ALA A 336 -23.58 -5.58 16.08
C ALA A 336 -23.60 -5.23 14.59
N TRP A 337 -22.64 -4.43 14.13
CA TRP A 337 -22.59 -3.94 12.74
C TRP A 337 -22.03 -4.98 11.76
N MET A 338 -21.17 -5.91 12.18
CA MET A 338 -20.33 -6.66 11.25
C MET A 338 -20.45 -8.19 11.32
N VAL A 339 -21.35 -8.74 12.15
CA VAL A 339 -21.57 -10.20 12.26
C VAL A 339 -22.97 -10.54 11.80
N THR A 340 -23.08 -11.25 10.66
CA THR A 340 -24.38 -11.82 10.27
C THR A 340 -24.84 -12.85 11.30
N THR A 341 -26.16 -12.96 11.50
CA THR A 341 -26.81 -14.03 12.28
C THR A 341 -27.68 -14.94 11.41
N ALA A 342 -27.80 -14.61 10.12
CA ALA A 342 -28.57 -15.31 9.10
C ALA A 342 -27.68 -15.71 7.90
N GLY A 343 -26.40 -15.99 8.16
CA GLY A 343 -25.42 -16.43 7.18
C GLY A 343 -25.74 -17.80 6.57
N THR A 344 -25.41 -17.97 5.29
CA THR A 344 -25.83 -19.11 4.45
C THR A 344 -24.65 -19.87 3.81
N LEU A 345 -23.44 -19.31 3.86
CA LEU A 345 -22.26 -19.78 3.11
C LEU A 345 -21.75 -21.17 3.52
N VAL A 346 -21.85 -21.53 4.80
CA VAL A 346 -21.46 -22.86 5.32
C VAL A 346 -22.60 -23.45 6.15
N PRO A 347 -23.09 -24.67 5.83
CA PRO A 347 -24.12 -25.33 6.62
C PRO A 347 -23.75 -25.44 8.10
N GLY A 348 -24.64 -24.96 8.98
CA GLY A 348 -24.43 -24.91 10.43
C GLY A 348 -23.87 -23.58 10.94
N ILE A 349 -23.04 -22.88 10.17
CA ILE A 349 -22.34 -21.65 10.63
C ILE A 349 -23.13 -20.39 10.23
N ARG A 350 -24.16 -20.07 11.03
CA ARG A 350 -25.01 -18.88 10.81
C ARG A 350 -24.40 -17.57 11.28
N ARG A 351 -23.42 -17.61 12.21
CA ARG A 351 -22.70 -16.43 12.72
C ARG A 351 -21.27 -16.40 12.20
N HIS A 352 -20.90 -15.31 11.55
CA HIS A 352 -19.54 -15.02 11.09
C HIS A 352 -19.41 -13.53 10.73
N TYR A 353 -18.18 -13.00 10.73
CA TYR A 353 -17.92 -11.65 10.21
C TYR A 353 -18.14 -11.58 8.69
N ILE A 354 -18.70 -10.45 8.24
CA ILE A 354 -18.89 -10.11 6.81
C ILE A 354 -17.74 -9.22 6.32
N ARG A 355 -17.58 -9.01 5.00
CA ARG A 355 -16.56 -8.06 4.47
C ARG A 355 -16.79 -6.65 5.01
N ILE A 356 -18.02 -6.15 4.89
CA ILE A 356 -18.44 -4.80 5.24
C ILE A 356 -19.96 -4.75 5.33
N LEU A 357 -20.52 -3.99 6.27
CA LEU A 357 -21.93 -3.59 6.23
C LEU A 357 -22.05 -2.30 5.39
N PRO A 358 -22.60 -2.36 4.16
CA PRO A 358 -22.69 -1.20 3.28
C PRO A 358 -23.70 -0.19 3.79
N VAL A 359 -23.22 1.03 4.07
CA VAL A 359 -24.04 2.20 4.45
C VAL A 359 -23.55 3.43 3.71
N ASP A 360 -24.40 4.46 3.59
CA ASP A 360 -23.99 5.77 3.10
C ASP A 360 -23.36 6.54 4.27
N VAL A 361 -22.12 7.02 4.10
CA VAL A 361 -21.40 7.81 5.12
C VAL A 361 -22.02 9.18 5.38
N ASN A 362 -22.99 9.60 4.57
CA ASN A 362 -23.74 10.84 4.72
C ASN A 362 -25.13 10.65 5.37
N ASP A 363 -25.54 9.39 5.63
CA ASP A 363 -26.80 9.10 6.32
C ASP A 363 -26.59 9.23 7.84
N PRO A 364 -27.33 10.11 8.55
CA PRO A 364 -27.23 10.24 10.00
C PRO A 364 -27.88 9.09 10.78
N PHE A 365 -28.67 8.21 10.13
CA PHE A 365 -29.34 7.06 10.76
C PHE A 365 -29.22 5.81 9.87
N PRO A 366 -27.99 5.36 9.55
CA PRO A 366 -27.75 4.29 8.59
C PRO A 366 -28.28 2.93 9.09
N PRO A 367 -28.61 1.99 8.18
CA PRO A 367 -29.14 0.68 8.56
C PRO A 367 -28.07 -0.23 9.17
N GLU A 368 -28.10 -0.41 10.49
CA GLU A 368 -27.11 -1.16 11.27
C GLU A 368 -27.24 -2.70 11.24
N ASP A 369 -28.19 -3.29 10.50
CA ASP A 369 -28.38 -4.76 10.45
C ASP A 369 -27.53 -5.42 9.33
N PRO A 370 -26.45 -6.17 9.66
CA PRO A 370 -25.61 -6.87 8.68
C PRO A 370 -26.36 -7.93 7.84
N ASN A 371 -27.57 -8.33 8.24
CA ASN A 371 -28.35 -9.34 7.55
C ASN A 371 -29.16 -8.79 6.36
N LEU A 372 -29.35 -7.47 6.26
CA LEU A 372 -30.27 -6.82 5.32
C LEU A 372 -29.56 -6.02 4.20
N GLY A 373 -28.32 -5.59 4.41
CA GLY A 373 -27.56 -4.79 3.45
C GLY A 373 -27.34 -5.47 2.09
N LEU A 374 -27.33 -4.69 1.01
CA LEU A 374 -27.02 -5.14 -0.35
C LEU A 374 -25.73 -4.46 -0.87
N LEU A 375 -24.61 -5.17 -0.73
CA LEU A 375 -23.30 -4.70 -1.18
C LEU A 375 -23.21 -4.71 -2.71
N ALA A 376 -22.72 -3.61 -3.27
CA ALA A 376 -22.27 -3.51 -4.65
C ALA A 376 -20.79 -3.92 -4.73
N LEU A 377 -20.43 -4.78 -5.67
CA LEU A 377 -19.04 -5.17 -5.92
C LEU A 377 -18.52 -4.47 -7.18
N ALA A 378 -17.30 -3.92 -7.08
CA ALA A 378 -16.56 -3.38 -8.21
C ALA A 378 -16.03 -4.48 -9.15
N ASN A 379 -15.43 -4.07 -10.27
CA ASN A 379 -14.63 -4.95 -11.14
C ASN A 379 -15.40 -6.13 -11.78
N ARG A 380 -16.73 -6.07 -11.81
CA ARG A 380 -17.62 -7.13 -12.30
C ARG A 380 -17.80 -7.06 -13.83
N PRO A 381 -17.81 -8.20 -14.56
CA PRO A 381 -18.10 -8.22 -15.99
C PRO A 381 -19.45 -7.57 -16.34
N PRO A 382 -19.55 -6.80 -17.44
CA PRO A 382 -20.80 -6.19 -17.89
C PRO A 382 -21.96 -7.19 -18.00
N GLY A 383 -23.13 -6.83 -17.50
CA GLY A 383 -24.32 -7.69 -17.47
C GLY A 383 -24.30 -8.82 -16.43
N SER A 384 -23.19 -9.05 -15.71
CA SER A 384 -23.13 -10.04 -14.63
C SER A 384 -23.74 -9.50 -13.32
N ARG A 385 -24.02 -10.41 -12.36
CA ARG A 385 -24.45 -10.01 -11.01
C ARG A 385 -23.34 -9.21 -10.32
N TRP A 386 -23.70 -8.00 -9.88
CA TRP A 386 -22.82 -7.08 -9.14
C TRP A 386 -23.37 -6.64 -7.77
N ARG A 387 -24.63 -6.98 -7.44
CA ARG A 387 -25.23 -6.77 -6.11
C ARG A 387 -25.47 -8.09 -5.38
N PHE A 388 -25.06 -8.14 -4.12
CA PHE A 388 -25.12 -9.33 -3.26
C PHE A 388 -25.56 -8.93 -1.84
N PRO A 389 -26.27 -9.79 -1.08
CA PRO A 389 -26.44 -9.60 0.35
C PRO A 389 -25.07 -9.43 1.02
N ALA A 390 -24.93 -8.44 1.90
CA ALA A 390 -23.66 -8.18 2.60
C ALA A 390 -23.21 -9.41 3.41
N LYS A 391 -24.16 -10.08 4.07
CA LYS A 391 -24.01 -11.39 4.72
C LYS A 391 -23.64 -12.60 3.83
N GLU A 392 -23.55 -12.42 2.52
CA GLU A 392 -23.05 -13.43 1.58
C GLU A 392 -21.66 -13.07 1.05
N ILE A 393 -21.07 -11.94 1.46
CA ILE A 393 -19.70 -11.52 1.09
C ILE A 393 -18.80 -11.53 2.33
N VAL A 394 -17.73 -12.32 2.29
CA VAL A 394 -16.74 -12.46 3.37
C VAL A 394 -15.35 -12.02 2.90
N ASP A 395 -14.53 -11.54 3.84
CA ASP A 395 -13.14 -11.08 3.63
C ASP A 395 -12.27 -11.48 4.84
N GLY A 396 -10.96 -11.62 4.64
CA GLY A 396 -10.02 -11.90 5.72
C GLY A 396 -9.80 -10.75 6.72
N GLY A 397 -10.36 -9.57 6.47
CA GLY A 397 -10.12 -8.34 7.25
C GLY A 397 -10.46 -8.44 8.75
N PHE A 398 -11.36 -9.35 9.16
CA PHE A 398 -11.65 -9.58 10.58
C PHE A 398 -10.44 -10.12 11.37
N LEU A 399 -9.42 -10.66 10.70
CA LEU A 399 -8.17 -11.12 11.34
C LEU A 399 -7.37 -9.95 11.93
N GLU A 400 -7.54 -8.73 11.43
CA GLU A 400 -6.90 -7.55 12.01
C GLU A 400 -7.44 -7.26 13.43
N LEU A 401 -8.69 -7.66 13.78
CA LEU A 401 -9.21 -7.59 15.16
C LEU A 401 -8.35 -8.42 16.14
N VAL A 402 -7.90 -9.60 15.71
CA VAL A 402 -7.00 -10.46 16.50
C VAL A 402 -5.60 -9.89 16.54
N ARG A 403 -5.11 -9.40 15.40
CA ARG A 403 -3.77 -8.81 15.26
C ARG A 403 -3.55 -7.58 16.12
N TYR A 404 -4.58 -6.76 16.31
CA TYR A 404 -4.54 -5.57 17.16
C TYR A 404 -4.97 -5.86 18.62
N GLY A 405 -5.20 -7.12 18.99
CA GLY A 405 -5.52 -7.52 20.37
C GLY A 405 -6.97 -7.30 20.80
N ILE A 406 -7.84 -6.83 19.90
CA ILE A 406 -9.25 -6.48 20.15
C ILE A 406 -10.11 -7.74 20.35
N ARG A 407 -9.80 -8.83 19.64
CA ARG A 407 -10.45 -10.14 19.81
C ARG A 407 -9.41 -11.22 20.08
N LYS A 408 -9.75 -12.22 20.89
CA LYS A 408 -8.85 -13.36 21.14
C LYS A 408 -8.80 -14.29 19.93
N ALA A 409 -7.65 -14.90 19.70
CA ALA A 409 -7.43 -15.75 18.54
C ALA A 409 -8.21 -17.09 18.58
N ASP A 410 -8.64 -17.50 19.78
CA ASP A 410 -9.45 -18.69 20.07
C ASP A 410 -10.94 -18.37 20.32
N ASP A 411 -11.36 -17.11 20.10
CA ASP A 411 -12.77 -16.72 20.23
C ASP A 411 -13.66 -17.56 19.29
N PRO A 412 -14.78 -18.15 19.76
CA PRO A 412 -15.64 -19.01 18.94
C PRO A 412 -16.15 -18.36 17.65
N LEU A 413 -16.43 -17.06 17.66
CA LEU A 413 -16.89 -16.32 16.48
C LEU A 413 -15.74 -16.07 15.49
N ILE A 414 -14.53 -15.82 15.98
CA ILE A 414 -13.32 -15.80 15.13
C ILE A 414 -13.15 -17.19 14.49
N VAL A 415 -13.20 -18.26 15.28
CA VAL A 415 -13.01 -19.64 14.81
C VAL A 415 -14.07 -20.08 13.81
N ASP A 416 -15.34 -19.70 13.98
CA ASP A 416 -16.39 -19.96 13.00
C ASP A 416 -16.26 -19.09 11.74
N SER A 417 -15.81 -17.83 11.88
CA SER A 417 -15.52 -16.97 10.72
C SER A 417 -14.34 -17.50 9.89
N LEU A 418 -13.32 -18.10 10.52
CA LEU A 418 -12.23 -18.81 9.81
C LEU A 418 -12.76 -19.96 8.97
N ARG A 419 -13.69 -20.77 9.50
CA ARG A 419 -14.28 -21.91 8.80
C ARG A 419 -15.05 -21.45 7.55
N VAL A 420 -15.74 -20.32 7.62
CA VAL A 420 -16.43 -19.71 6.47
C VAL A 420 -15.43 -19.13 5.47
N LEU A 421 -14.43 -18.38 5.94
CA LEU A 421 -13.38 -17.81 5.09
C LEU A 421 -12.63 -18.90 4.31
N ASP A 422 -12.24 -19.97 4.99
CA ASP A 422 -11.47 -21.06 4.41
C ASP A 422 -12.33 -21.97 3.51
N ALA A 423 -13.64 -22.08 3.75
CA ALA A 423 -14.55 -22.78 2.84
C ALA A 423 -14.86 -22.00 1.55
N VAL A 424 -14.74 -20.66 1.56
CA VAL A 424 -15.21 -19.78 0.48
C VAL A 424 -14.07 -19.15 -0.33
N LEU A 425 -12.94 -18.81 0.30
CA LEU A 425 -11.84 -18.03 -0.32
C LEU A 425 -10.50 -18.75 -0.43
N LYS A 426 -10.30 -19.84 0.32
CA LYS A 426 -9.04 -20.58 0.32
C LYS A 426 -8.79 -21.28 -1.02
N VAL A 427 -7.53 -21.32 -1.40
CA VAL A 427 -7.00 -21.98 -2.59
C VAL A 427 -5.78 -22.78 -2.16
N ASP A 428 -5.86 -24.10 -2.20
CA ASP A 428 -4.69 -24.95 -1.98
C ASP A 428 -3.85 -25.03 -3.26
N THR A 429 -2.65 -24.47 -3.21
CA THR A 429 -1.70 -24.47 -4.32
C THR A 429 -0.60 -25.53 -4.11
N PRO A 430 0.18 -25.90 -5.14
CA PRO A 430 1.26 -26.87 -5.00
C PRO A 430 2.36 -26.51 -3.98
N VAL A 431 2.47 -25.24 -3.57
CA VAL A 431 3.46 -24.77 -2.58
C VAL A 431 2.85 -24.45 -1.21
N GLY A 432 1.52 -24.49 -1.07
CA GLY A 432 0.82 -24.19 0.17
C GLY A 432 -0.52 -23.46 -0.04
N PRO A 433 -1.24 -23.14 1.06
CA PRO A 433 -2.53 -22.48 0.98
C PRO A 433 -2.38 -20.99 0.69
N CYS A 434 -3.33 -20.44 -0.05
CA CYS A 434 -3.48 -19.01 -0.35
C CYS A 434 -4.97 -18.62 -0.26
N TRP A 435 -5.30 -17.33 -0.28
CA TRP A 435 -6.68 -16.84 -0.18
C TRP A 435 -6.97 -15.77 -1.24
N ARG A 436 -8.20 -15.73 -1.75
CA ARG A 436 -8.73 -14.54 -2.47
C ARG A 436 -9.09 -13.44 -1.46
N ARG A 437 -9.21 -12.18 -1.92
CA ARG A 437 -9.62 -11.05 -1.07
C ARG A 437 -11.00 -11.28 -0.44
N TYR A 438 -12.01 -11.39 -1.30
CA TYR A 438 -13.40 -11.66 -0.97
C TYR A 438 -14.08 -12.44 -2.11
N ASN A 439 -15.30 -12.96 -1.90
CA ASN A 439 -15.97 -13.77 -2.92
C ASN A 439 -16.63 -12.91 -4.01
N HIS A 440 -16.56 -13.40 -5.25
CA HIS A 440 -16.93 -12.66 -6.47
C HIS A 440 -16.06 -11.43 -6.79
N ASP A 441 -14.86 -11.34 -6.19
CA ASP A 441 -13.80 -10.41 -6.58
C ASP A 441 -13.51 -10.47 -8.09
N GLY A 442 -13.39 -9.29 -8.69
CA GLY A 442 -13.15 -9.08 -10.11
C GLY A 442 -11.77 -8.48 -10.46
N TYR A 443 -10.97 -8.11 -9.46
CA TYR A 443 -9.68 -7.45 -9.68
C TYR A 443 -8.57 -8.46 -10.01
N GLY A 444 -8.54 -8.90 -11.27
CA GLY A 444 -7.52 -9.80 -11.79
C GLY A 444 -7.76 -10.12 -13.26
N GLN A 445 -6.90 -10.94 -13.87
CA GLN A 445 -7.09 -11.39 -15.25
C GLN A 445 -8.48 -12.00 -15.46
N ARG A 446 -9.03 -11.76 -16.65
CA ARG A 446 -10.30 -12.31 -17.14
C ARG A 446 -10.27 -13.85 -17.24
N GLU A 447 -11.42 -14.46 -17.48
CA GLU A 447 -11.55 -15.93 -17.60
C GLU A 447 -10.90 -16.54 -18.85
N ASP A 448 -10.58 -15.71 -19.86
CA ASP A 448 -9.77 -16.07 -21.03
C ASP A 448 -8.26 -16.01 -20.74
N GLY A 449 -7.85 -15.61 -19.53
CA GLY A 449 -6.46 -15.35 -19.15
C GLY A 449 -5.94 -13.98 -19.60
N GLY A 450 -6.76 -13.19 -20.30
CA GLY A 450 -6.40 -11.86 -20.77
C GLY A 450 -6.31 -10.81 -19.65
N PRO A 451 -5.66 -9.67 -19.92
CA PRO A 451 -5.42 -8.63 -18.93
C PRO A 451 -6.72 -8.03 -18.38
N PHE A 452 -6.62 -7.48 -17.17
CA PHE A 452 -7.71 -6.77 -16.51
C PHE A 452 -8.07 -5.48 -17.26
N VAL A 453 -9.34 -5.32 -17.60
CA VAL A 453 -9.86 -4.21 -18.42
C VAL A 453 -11.04 -3.54 -17.72
N ALA A 454 -10.79 -3.03 -16.51
CA ALA A 454 -11.79 -2.59 -15.52
C ALA A 454 -12.75 -3.69 -15.02
N TYR A 455 -12.59 -4.93 -15.50
CA TYR A 455 -13.22 -6.12 -14.94
C TYR A 455 -12.39 -7.38 -15.23
N GLY A 456 -12.66 -8.44 -14.47
CA GLY A 456 -12.04 -9.75 -14.64
C GLY A 456 -12.43 -10.71 -13.52
N LYS A 457 -11.44 -11.40 -12.94
CA LYS A 457 -11.61 -12.32 -11.80
C LYS A 457 -10.41 -12.20 -10.87
N GLY A 458 -10.66 -11.81 -9.62
CA GLY A 458 -9.65 -11.74 -8.58
C GLY A 458 -9.07 -13.12 -8.24
N ARG A 459 -7.75 -13.18 -8.08
CA ARG A 459 -6.99 -14.42 -7.87
C ARG A 459 -6.58 -14.56 -6.40
N ALA A 460 -5.65 -15.45 -6.09
CA ALA A 460 -5.19 -15.66 -4.72
C ALA A 460 -3.98 -14.77 -4.39
N TRP A 461 -3.97 -14.13 -3.22
CA TRP A 461 -3.02 -13.10 -2.83
C TRP A 461 -2.01 -13.62 -1.79
N PRO A 462 -0.69 -13.72 -2.09
CA PRO A 462 0.31 -14.21 -1.13
C PRO A 462 0.35 -13.44 0.20
N LEU A 463 0.01 -12.14 0.21
CA LEU A 463 -0.03 -11.37 1.46
C LEU A 463 -1.06 -11.90 2.47
N LEU A 464 -2.20 -12.43 2.00
CA LEU A 464 -3.24 -13.00 2.87
C LEU A 464 -2.79 -14.32 3.52
N THR A 465 -1.86 -15.03 2.89
CA THR A 465 -1.15 -16.17 3.49
C THR A 465 -0.31 -15.72 4.70
N GLY A 466 0.35 -14.55 4.60
CA GLY A 466 1.06 -13.91 5.70
C GLY A 466 0.13 -13.39 6.81
N GLU A 467 -1.04 -12.83 6.46
CA GLU A 467 -2.05 -12.42 7.46
C GLU A 467 -2.65 -13.61 8.21
N ARG A 468 -2.95 -14.72 7.51
CA ARG A 468 -3.26 -16.00 8.16
C ARG A 468 -2.11 -16.48 9.04
N GLY A 469 -0.86 -16.37 8.60
CA GLY A 469 0.33 -16.72 9.38
C GLY A 469 0.46 -15.93 10.70
N HIS A 470 0.14 -14.64 10.70
CA HIS A 470 0.08 -13.83 11.92
C HIS A 470 -1.05 -14.27 12.86
N TYR A 471 -2.24 -14.54 12.33
CA TYR A 471 -3.35 -15.07 13.12
C TYR A 471 -2.98 -16.42 13.77
N GLU A 472 -2.35 -17.32 13.02
CA GLU A 472 -1.92 -18.64 13.53
C GLU A 472 -0.87 -18.51 14.64
N LEU A 473 0.08 -17.58 14.50
CA LEU A 473 1.05 -17.25 15.55
C LEU A 473 0.37 -16.68 16.81
N ALA A 474 -0.59 -15.75 16.65
CA ALA A 474 -1.38 -15.20 17.74
C ALA A 474 -2.24 -16.27 18.44
N ALA A 475 -2.66 -17.31 17.70
CA ALA A 475 -3.38 -18.47 18.21
C ALA A 475 -2.46 -19.56 18.82
N GLY A 476 -1.17 -19.26 19.06
CA GLY A 476 -0.20 -20.17 19.67
C GLY A 476 0.26 -21.32 18.76
N ARG A 477 -0.04 -21.26 17.46
CA ARG A 477 0.30 -22.28 16.46
C ARG A 477 1.52 -21.86 15.63
N SER A 478 2.09 -22.79 14.87
CA SER A 478 3.31 -22.52 14.10
C SER A 478 3.00 -21.78 12.80
N PRO A 479 3.57 -20.59 12.55
CA PRO A 479 3.44 -19.88 11.27
C PRO A 479 4.25 -20.53 10.13
N GLY A 480 5.10 -21.52 10.44
CA GLY A 480 6.03 -22.14 9.48
C GLY A 480 5.43 -22.63 8.15
N PRO A 481 4.23 -23.23 8.10
CA PRO A 481 3.59 -23.59 6.83
C PRO A 481 3.28 -22.39 5.92
N TYR A 482 2.97 -21.24 6.51
CA TYR A 482 2.61 -20.01 5.80
C TYR A 482 3.84 -19.27 5.30
N LEU A 483 4.92 -19.26 6.08
CA LEU A 483 6.24 -18.79 5.63
C LEU A 483 6.70 -19.58 4.40
N ARG A 484 6.65 -20.92 4.45
CA ARG A 484 6.99 -21.78 3.31
C ARG A 484 6.11 -21.59 2.08
N ALA A 485 4.83 -21.31 2.29
CA ALA A 485 3.93 -20.98 1.19
C ALA A 485 4.32 -19.64 0.53
N MET A 486 4.66 -18.61 1.32
CA MET A 486 5.16 -17.33 0.80
C MET A 486 6.52 -17.48 0.09
N GLU A 487 7.47 -18.21 0.68
CA GLU A 487 8.74 -18.59 0.04
C GLU A 487 8.50 -19.27 -1.32
N GLY A 488 7.57 -20.22 -1.40
CA GLY A 488 7.16 -20.88 -2.65
C GLY A 488 6.35 -20.01 -3.62
N PHE A 489 5.75 -18.90 -3.16
CA PHE A 489 5.09 -17.91 -4.02
C PHE A 489 6.06 -16.89 -4.62
N ALA A 490 7.32 -16.83 -4.19
CA ALA A 490 8.33 -15.96 -4.81
C ALA A 490 8.64 -16.36 -6.27
N SER A 491 9.19 -15.43 -7.04
CA SER A 491 9.76 -15.70 -8.36
C SER A 491 11.14 -16.37 -8.24
N PRO A 492 11.71 -16.92 -9.34
CA PRO A 492 13.13 -17.28 -9.40
C PRO A 492 14.11 -16.11 -9.17
N THR A 493 13.60 -14.88 -9.02
CA THR A 493 14.34 -13.65 -8.70
C THR A 493 14.01 -13.12 -7.29
N GLY A 494 13.37 -13.92 -6.43
CA GLY A 494 13.04 -13.55 -5.04
C GLY A 494 11.88 -12.56 -4.87
N LEU A 495 11.11 -12.27 -5.93
CA LEU A 495 10.01 -11.30 -5.91
C LEU A 495 8.68 -11.99 -5.61
N LEU A 496 8.00 -11.58 -4.53
CA LEU A 496 6.58 -11.88 -4.36
C LEU A 496 5.73 -11.09 -5.37
N PRO A 497 4.70 -11.71 -5.97
CA PRO A 497 3.67 -11.01 -6.74
C PRO A 497 2.50 -10.57 -5.85
N GLU A 498 1.61 -9.74 -6.39
CA GLU A 498 0.31 -9.44 -5.77
C GLU A 498 -0.58 -10.67 -5.73
N GLN A 499 -0.60 -11.36 -6.87
CA GLN A 499 -1.57 -12.39 -7.18
C GLN A 499 -0.87 -13.55 -7.86
N VAL A 500 -1.16 -14.76 -7.36
CA VAL A 500 -0.76 -16.04 -7.93
C VAL A 500 -1.97 -16.73 -8.55
N TRP A 501 -1.73 -17.51 -9.61
CA TRP A 501 -2.79 -18.19 -10.34
C TRP A 501 -3.47 -19.26 -9.48
N ASP A 502 -4.81 -19.27 -9.50
CA ASP A 502 -5.69 -19.99 -8.58
C ASP A 502 -6.50 -21.11 -9.24
N GLU A 503 -6.15 -21.46 -10.48
CA GLU A 503 -6.80 -22.48 -11.31
C GLU A 503 -5.77 -23.42 -11.95
N ALA A 504 -6.17 -24.67 -12.20
CA ALA A 504 -5.37 -25.58 -13.02
C ALA A 504 -5.17 -25.00 -14.43
N HIS A 505 -3.95 -25.14 -14.97
CA HIS A 505 -3.51 -24.44 -16.18
C HIS A 505 -4.37 -24.82 -17.40
N ARG A 506 -5.25 -23.92 -17.84
CA ARG A 506 -6.01 -24.09 -19.09
C ARG A 506 -5.05 -24.00 -20.29
N LEU A 507 -4.70 -25.14 -20.87
CA LEU A 507 -3.80 -25.25 -22.02
C LEU A 507 -4.45 -24.75 -23.32
N ARG A 508 -4.42 -23.42 -23.54
CA ARG A 508 -4.36 -22.74 -24.85
C ARG A 508 -3.96 -21.27 -24.64
N GLN A 509 -2.99 -20.79 -25.43
CA GLN A 509 -2.65 -19.37 -25.63
C GLN A 509 -2.20 -18.55 -24.39
N ALA A 510 -1.31 -19.10 -23.56
CA ALA A 510 -0.47 -18.30 -22.64
C ALA A 510 0.88 -19.00 -22.36
N VAL A 511 1.61 -19.38 -23.42
CA VAL A 511 3.01 -19.83 -23.30
C VAL A 511 3.91 -18.65 -23.61
N ASP A 512 3.99 -17.72 -22.66
CA ASP A 512 5.13 -16.83 -22.56
C ASP A 512 5.40 -16.45 -21.08
N VAL A 513 6.65 -16.13 -20.77
CA VAL A 513 7.22 -16.37 -19.43
C VAL A 513 6.71 -15.39 -18.35
N GLY A 514 6.15 -14.25 -18.75
CA GLY A 514 5.56 -13.26 -17.82
C GLY A 514 4.13 -13.57 -17.34
N ALA A 515 3.34 -14.36 -18.08
CA ALA A 515 1.87 -14.38 -17.94
C ALA A 515 1.30 -15.06 -16.65
N ARG A 516 2.15 -15.51 -15.71
CA ARG A 516 1.74 -16.34 -14.56
C ARG A 516 1.47 -15.57 -13.26
N ARG A 517 1.80 -14.27 -13.19
CA ARG A 517 1.89 -13.50 -11.94
C ARG A 517 1.49 -12.04 -12.19
N VAL A 518 0.70 -11.43 -11.31
CA VAL A 518 0.51 -9.97 -11.30
C VAL A 518 1.61 -9.35 -10.45
N HIS A 519 2.51 -8.59 -11.07
CA HIS A 519 3.71 -8.08 -10.42
C HIS A 519 3.46 -6.80 -9.61
N LYS A 520 2.91 -6.94 -8.40
CA LYS A 520 3.17 -6.01 -7.27
C LYS A 520 4.22 -6.64 -6.38
N ALA A 521 5.29 -5.91 -6.07
CA ALA A 521 6.20 -6.25 -4.99
C ALA A 521 5.57 -5.87 -3.64
N ALA A 522 4.61 -6.66 -3.15
CA ALA A 522 3.89 -6.33 -1.92
C ALA A 522 4.81 -6.44 -0.68
N PRO A 523 4.75 -5.48 0.27
CA PRO A 523 5.59 -5.52 1.46
C PRO A 523 5.27 -6.70 2.37
N ILE A 524 6.26 -7.55 2.66
CA ILE A 524 6.14 -8.55 3.73
C ILE A 524 6.05 -7.81 5.06
N ARG A 525 4.84 -7.80 5.64
CA ARG A 525 4.57 -7.38 7.01
C ARG A 525 5.35 -8.33 7.95
N ALA A 526 6.59 -8.03 8.29
CA ALA A 526 7.44 -8.94 9.08
C ALA A 526 7.02 -8.97 10.56
N GLY A 527 6.90 -10.17 11.14
CA GLY A 527 6.50 -10.39 12.54
C GLY A 527 7.43 -11.34 13.29
N ARG A 528 7.96 -10.89 14.44
CA ARG A 528 8.63 -11.72 15.46
C ARG A 528 7.66 -11.88 16.65
N GLN A 529 7.78 -12.85 17.56
CA GLN A 529 9.00 -13.42 18.15
C GLN A 529 8.91 -14.95 18.43
N GLY A 530 10.07 -15.62 18.53
CA GLY A 530 10.40 -16.22 19.84
C GLY A 530 10.28 -17.73 20.10
N VAL A 531 10.09 -18.62 19.11
CA VAL A 531 10.14 -20.08 19.40
C VAL A 531 11.61 -20.55 19.58
N ARG A 532 11.92 -21.21 20.71
CA ARG A 532 13.19 -21.95 20.93
C ARG A 532 12.97 -23.47 20.88
N PRO A 533 13.95 -24.25 20.39
CA PRO A 533 13.88 -25.71 20.40
C PRO A 533 14.10 -26.29 21.81
N CYS A 534 13.46 -27.43 22.09
CA CYS A 534 13.61 -28.18 23.33
C CYS A 534 14.84 -29.11 23.29
N PRO A 535 15.80 -29.03 24.24
CA PRO A 535 16.85 -30.02 24.39
C PRO A 535 16.37 -31.20 25.26
N ARG A 536 16.69 -32.43 24.84
CA ARG A 536 16.52 -33.63 25.70
C ARG A 536 17.64 -33.66 26.76
N GLY A 537 17.28 -33.76 28.03
CA GLY A 537 18.18 -34.00 29.15
C GLY A 537 17.37 -34.42 30.38
N GLY A 538 17.75 -35.52 31.04
CA GLY A 538 16.96 -36.12 32.12
C GLY A 538 17.30 -35.61 33.52
N GLY A 539 16.30 -35.59 34.40
CA GLY A 539 16.45 -35.34 35.84
C GLY A 539 15.10 -35.40 36.55
N GLN A 540 14.99 -36.22 37.60
CA GLN A 540 13.77 -36.35 38.41
C GLN A 540 13.79 -35.34 39.58
N VAL A 541 12.75 -34.52 39.70
CA VAL A 541 12.25 -34.00 41.00
C VAL A 541 10.72 -33.93 40.92
N SER A 542 10.03 -34.11 42.06
CA SER A 542 8.58 -34.31 42.15
C SER A 542 7.76 -33.04 42.41
N LEU A 543 6.52 -33.05 41.88
CA LEU A 543 5.26 -32.51 42.43
C LEU A 543 5.29 -31.18 43.23
N GLY A 544 4.50 -30.22 42.74
CA GLY A 544 3.97 -29.11 43.52
C GLY A 544 2.77 -28.47 42.80
N GLU A 545 1.56 -28.65 43.31
CA GLU A 545 0.36 -28.00 42.77
C GLU A 545 0.27 -26.55 43.26
N ALA A 546 0.08 -25.61 42.32
CA ALA A 546 -0.28 -24.23 42.60
C ALA A 546 -1.12 -23.68 41.45
N GLY A 547 -2.21 -22.97 41.78
CA GLY A 547 -3.18 -22.48 40.79
C GLY A 547 -2.69 -21.29 39.97
N TRP A 548 -3.23 -21.16 38.76
CA TRP A 548 -2.98 -20.02 37.86
C TRP A 548 -3.92 -18.85 38.19
N PRO A 549 -3.42 -17.64 38.47
CA PRO A 549 -4.21 -16.42 38.39
C PRO A 549 -4.35 -16.02 36.92
N THR A 550 -5.58 -15.99 36.40
CA THR A 550 -5.87 -15.54 35.02
C THR A 550 -6.21 -14.05 35.00
N ASP A 551 -5.19 -13.20 34.93
CA ASP A 551 -5.34 -11.76 34.64
C ASP A 551 -4.17 -11.31 33.75
N ALA A 552 -4.45 -11.02 32.47
CA ALA A 552 -3.49 -10.48 31.51
C ALA A 552 -4.21 -9.66 30.42
N ASP A 553 -3.86 -8.38 30.36
CA ASP A 553 -4.38 -7.38 29.42
C ASP A 553 -3.74 -7.56 28.02
N PRO A 554 -4.52 -7.66 26.92
CA PRO A 554 -4.00 -8.03 25.61
C PRO A 554 -3.06 -7.01 24.94
N LEU A 555 -2.90 -5.79 25.47
CA LEU A 555 -2.03 -4.77 24.89
C LEU A 555 -0.54 -4.87 25.27
N HIS A 556 -0.13 -5.84 26.10
CA HIS A 556 1.26 -5.97 26.58
C HIS A 556 1.96 -7.31 26.26
N VAL A 557 2.89 -7.28 25.29
CA VAL A 557 3.95 -8.31 25.12
C VAL A 557 5.31 -7.63 24.88
N PHE A 558 6.36 -8.12 25.55
CA PHE A 558 7.56 -7.34 25.89
C PHE A 558 8.75 -7.35 24.90
N LEU A 559 9.61 -6.34 25.10
CA LEU A 559 11.07 -6.34 24.95
C LEU A 559 11.64 -5.61 26.19
N ASP A 560 12.81 -5.89 26.76
CA ASP A 560 13.73 -7.04 26.69
C ASP A 560 14.35 -7.23 28.10
N ARG A 561 15.05 -8.35 28.38
CA ARG A 561 15.81 -8.53 29.63
C ARG A 561 17.32 -8.32 29.42
N ARG A 562 17.81 -7.16 29.85
CA ARG A 562 19.12 -7.05 30.51
C ARG A 562 18.93 -6.31 31.83
N GLY A 563 19.45 -6.86 32.91
CA GLY A 563 19.33 -6.25 34.22
C GLY A 563 20.59 -5.47 34.58
N ASP A 564 20.42 -4.38 35.33
CA ASP A 564 21.29 -4.10 36.46
C ASP A 564 20.46 -3.54 37.63
N LEU A 565 21.07 -3.39 38.80
CA LEU A 565 20.38 -3.26 40.09
C LEU A 565 19.97 -1.82 40.45
N GLY A 566 18.71 -1.64 40.82
CA GLY A 566 18.21 -0.40 41.43
C GLY A 566 16.91 -0.63 42.21
N ARG A 567 16.99 -0.71 43.55
CA ARG A 567 15.80 -0.80 44.41
C ARG A 567 15.25 0.59 44.73
N GLN A 568 13.97 0.83 44.46
CA GLN A 568 13.14 1.72 45.27
C GLN A 568 11.77 1.07 45.51
N GLU A 569 11.24 1.24 46.72
CA GLU A 569 9.93 0.72 47.11
C GLU A 569 8.83 1.72 46.71
N PHE A 570 7.72 1.22 46.16
CA PHE A 570 6.45 1.96 46.15
C PHE A 570 5.38 1.17 46.91
N ARG A 571 4.71 1.86 47.84
CA ARG A 571 3.66 1.27 48.68
C ARG A 571 2.31 1.34 47.96
N GLY A 572 1.51 0.27 48.04
CA GLY A 572 0.33 0.09 47.20
C GLY A 572 -0.88 0.95 47.57
N GLY A 573 -1.68 1.27 46.56
CA GLY A 573 -3.08 1.69 46.70
C GLY A 573 -4.03 0.52 46.43
N ARG A 574 -5.16 0.45 47.13
CA ARG A 574 -6.19 -0.59 46.92
C ARG A 574 -7.24 -0.11 45.93
N PHE A 575 -7.52 -0.90 44.90
CA PHE A 575 -8.78 -0.75 44.15
C PHE A 575 -9.96 -1.25 45.00
N ILE A 576 -11.10 -0.58 44.89
CA ILE A 576 -12.37 -0.99 45.51
C ILE A 576 -13.37 -1.20 44.38
N MET A 577 -13.66 -2.46 44.06
CA MET A 577 -14.80 -2.82 43.22
C MET A 577 -16.10 -2.39 43.92
N LYS A 578 -16.97 -1.70 43.18
CA LYS A 578 -18.37 -1.47 43.57
C LYS A 578 -19.26 -1.97 42.44
N GLU A 579 -19.81 -3.15 42.61
CA GLU A 579 -20.94 -3.61 41.79
C GLU A 579 -22.11 -2.62 41.92
N ARG A 580 -22.75 -2.32 40.78
CA ARG A 580 -24.10 -1.75 40.75
C ARG A 580 -24.95 -2.51 39.75
N ALA A 581 -25.69 -3.49 40.25
CA ALA A 581 -26.73 -4.15 39.48
C ALA A 581 -27.83 -3.16 39.10
N LEU A 582 -28.07 -2.97 37.80
CA LEU A 582 -29.21 -2.22 37.28
C LEU A 582 -30.34 -3.20 36.92
N LYS A 583 -31.42 -3.16 37.72
CA LYS A 583 -32.71 -3.75 37.36
C LYS A 583 -33.59 -2.69 36.70
N THR A 584 -34.01 -2.92 35.47
CA THR A 584 -35.18 -2.27 34.87
C THR A 584 -35.98 -3.30 34.07
N GLY A 585 -37.29 -3.08 33.97
CA GLY A 585 -38.21 -3.96 33.25
C GLY A 585 -39.60 -3.33 33.16
N CYS A 586 -40.49 -3.97 32.39
CA CYS A 586 -41.89 -3.59 32.12
C CYS A 586 -42.11 -2.30 31.30
N ALA A 587 -42.41 -2.51 30.02
CA ALA A 587 -43.48 -1.78 29.31
C ALA A 587 -44.77 -2.67 29.34
N PRO A 588 -45.92 -2.31 28.71
CA PRO A 588 -46.35 -1.02 28.15
C PRO A 588 -47.73 -0.56 28.71
N LYS A 589 -48.29 0.56 28.22
CA LYS A 589 -49.74 0.86 28.28
C LYS A 589 -50.21 1.68 27.06
N GLU A 590 -51.42 1.38 26.59
CA GLU A 590 -52.13 2.06 25.48
C GLU A 590 -53.48 2.66 25.94
N ARG A 591 -54.20 3.27 24.96
CA ARG A 591 -55.57 3.88 24.95
C ARG A 591 -55.60 5.40 25.23
N GLY A 592 -56.29 6.23 24.43
CA GLY A 592 -56.92 5.97 23.12
C GLY A 592 -57.83 7.10 22.59
N ASN A 593 -57.89 7.26 21.26
CA ASN A 593 -58.90 7.94 20.42
C ASN A 593 -59.46 9.35 20.75
N ARG A 594 -59.09 10.34 19.89
CA ARG A 594 -59.95 11.13 18.95
C ARG A 594 -61.12 12.01 19.51
N PRO A 595 -61.59 13.08 18.80
CA PRO A 595 -61.53 13.31 17.34
C PRO A 595 -60.95 14.67 16.88
N SER A 596 -61.17 14.97 15.59
CA SER A 596 -60.53 16.00 14.75
C SER A 596 -61.25 17.34 14.66
N LEU A 597 -60.49 18.42 14.38
CA LEU A 597 -60.90 19.55 13.52
C LEU A 597 -59.63 20.27 12.97
N ALA A 598 -59.76 20.95 11.83
CA ALA A 598 -58.71 21.68 11.11
C ALA A 598 -59.35 22.53 9.99
N PRO A 599 -58.61 23.42 9.27
CA PRO A 599 -57.31 24.05 9.58
C PRO A 599 -57.43 25.60 9.65
N ASP A 600 -56.34 26.33 9.95
CA ASP A 600 -56.03 27.54 9.16
C ASP A 600 -54.55 28.02 9.23
N GLN A 601 -54.21 28.85 8.25
CA GLN A 601 -52.96 29.53 7.87
C GLN A 601 -51.93 29.94 8.97
N TRP A 602 -50.63 29.89 8.62
CA TRP A 602 -49.69 31.05 8.59
C TRP A 602 -48.40 30.65 7.81
N THR A 603 -47.72 31.60 7.14
CA THR A 603 -46.70 31.32 6.10
C THR A 603 -45.26 31.72 6.48
N PRO A 604 -44.22 30.93 6.08
CA PRO A 604 -42.83 31.37 5.97
C PRO A 604 -42.50 32.04 4.61
N ILE A 605 -41.37 32.76 4.55
CA ILE A 605 -40.91 33.56 3.39
C ILE A 605 -39.89 32.77 2.54
N ALA A 606 -39.84 33.03 1.22
CA ALA A 606 -38.90 32.39 0.28
C ALA A 606 -38.06 33.40 -0.52
N PRO A 607 -36.80 33.07 -0.88
CA PRO A 607 -36.02 33.76 -1.91
C PRO A 607 -36.37 33.24 -3.34
N PRO A 608 -36.03 33.98 -4.43
CA PRO A 608 -36.67 33.80 -5.74
C PRO A 608 -35.96 32.82 -6.71
N PRO A 609 -36.69 32.20 -7.66
CA PRO A 609 -36.14 31.35 -8.72
C PRO A 609 -36.02 32.03 -10.10
N SER A 610 -35.03 31.65 -10.90
CA SER A 610 -35.09 31.75 -12.39
C SER A 610 -34.00 30.88 -13.07
N ALA A 611 -34.06 30.56 -14.37
CA ALA A 611 -35.14 29.89 -15.13
C ALA A 611 -34.68 29.57 -16.58
N PHE A 612 -34.60 28.28 -16.96
CA PHE A 612 -34.50 27.79 -18.37
C PHE A 612 -33.23 28.24 -19.17
N SER A 613 -32.86 27.71 -20.35
CA SER A 613 -33.30 26.55 -21.14
C SER A 613 -32.09 25.89 -21.84
N SER A 614 -32.17 24.58 -22.09
CA SER A 614 -31.31 23.83 -23.00
C SER A 614 -31.25 24.37 -24.45
N ARG A 615 -30.12 24.13 -25.15
CA ARG A 615 -30.09 23.66 -26.55
C ARG A 615 -28.73 23.02 -26.93
N LYS A 616 -28.76 22.07 -27.87
CA LYS A 616 -27.58 21.44 -28.49
C LYS A 616 -27.17 22.21 -29.75
N ILE A 617 -25.88 22.21 -30.10
CA ILE A 617 -25.27 21.88 -31.42
C ILE A 617 -23.77 22.20 -31.36
N ALA A 618 -22.95 21.59 -32.22
CA ALA A 618 -21.48 21.61 -32.16
C ALA A 618 -20.85 22.23 -33.44
N VAL A 619 -19.54 21.99 -33.63
CA VAL A 619 -18.75 22.09 -34.89
C VAL A 619 -17.94 23.40 -35.13
N LYS A 620 -16.62 23.30 -34.88
CA LYS A 620 -15.48 23.94 -35.61
C LYS A 620 -15.33 25.48 -35.58
N GLN A 621 -14.17 26.09 -35.95
CA GLN A 621 -12.72 25.71 -35.95
C GLN A 621 -11.90 26.93 -36.42
N ALA A 622 -10.66 27.10 -35.92
CA ALA A 622 -9.63 28.04 -36.42
C ALA A 622 -9.93 29.56 -36.31
N ALA A 623 -8.97 30.48 -36.51
CA ALA A 623 -7.54 30.55 -36.11
C ALA A 623 -6.98 31.95 -36.46
N GLN A 624 -5.93 32.41 -35.75
CA GLN A 624 -5.02 33.52 -36.16
C GLN A 624 -5.70 34.93 -36.29
N THR A 625 -5.03 36.10 -36.31
CA THR A 625 -3.66 36.54 -35.93
C THR A 625 -3.69 38.04 -35.64
N HIS A 626 -2.90 38.54 -34.68
CA HIS A 626 -1.80 39.52 -34.88
C HIS A 626 -1.27 40.07 -33.54
N ALA A 627 -0.14 40.80 -33.58
CA ALA A 627 0.70 41.04 -32.41
C ALA A 627 1.31 42.47 -32.36
N THR A 628 2.05 42.71 -31.27
CA THR A 628 3.04 43.79 -31.04
C THR A 628 2.60 45.26 -30.95
N LYS A 629 2.90 45.86 -29.79
CA LYS A 629 4.02 46.81 -29.66
C LYS A 629 4.59 46.83 -28.23
N ARG A 630 5.91 47.11 -28.12
CA ARG A 630 6.68 47.21 -26.86
C ARG A 630 6.85 48.68 -26.42
N LYS A 631 7.09 48.91 -25.12
CA LYS A 631 8.25 49.63 -24.51
C LYS A 631 8.02 49.78 -22.98
N LEU A 632 8.86 49.20 -22.11
CA LEU A 632 10.20 49.60 -21.62
C LEU A 632 10.17 50.55 -20.40
N SER A 633 10.67 50.05 -19.26
CA SER A 633 11.53 50.76 -18.31
C SER A 633 12.47 49.76 -17.62
N THR A 634 13.59 50.22 -17.03
CA THR A 634 14.72 49.38 -16.57
C THR A 634 15.58 50.09 -15.52
N ASN A 635 16.11 49.36 -14.51
CA ASN A 635 17.26 49.67 -13.63
C ASN A 635 17.45 48.48 -12.64
N ALA A 636 18.60 48.13 -12.01
CA ALA A 636 20.06 48.36 -12.18
C ALA A 636 20.80 47.38 -11.17
N HIS A 637 22.12 47.28 -10.91
CA HIS A 637 23.37 47.91 -11.40
C HIS A 637 24.62 47.07 -10.97
N ARG A 638 25.57 46.77 -11.89
CA ARG A 638 27.02 46.44 -11.64
C ARG A 638 27.35 45.11 -10.91
N PHE A 639 28.59 44.57 -10.88
CA PHE A 639 29.93 44.92 -11.44
C PHE A 639 30.41 43.78 -12.40
N ALA A 640 31.30 43.89 -13.41
CA ALA A 640 32.34 44.83 -13.86
C ALA A 640 33.81 44.49 -13.49
N TRP A 641 34.62 44.05 -14.47
CA TRP A 641 36.09 44.28 -14.60
C TRP A 641 36.53 44.16 -16.08
N ARG A 642 37.72 44.67 -16.46
CA ARG A 642 38.16 44.83 -17.88
C ARG A 642 39.68 45.05 -18.03
N ARG A 643 40.31 44.47 -19.06
CA ARG A 643 41.63 44.76 -19.73
C ARG A 643 42.38 43.46 -20.08
N SER A 644 43.23 43.35 -21.11
CA SER A 644 43.30 44.06 -22.42
C SER A 644 44.35 43.36 -23.33
N SER A 645 44.09 43.35 -24.64
CA SER A 645 44.95 42.93 -25.77
C SER A 645 46.21 43.83 -25.93
N PRO A 646 47.13 43.64 -26.91
CA PRO A 646 46.96 43.03 -28.25
C PRO A 646 46.83 41.50 -28.30
#